data_AF-A0A437QG53-F1
#
_entry.id   AF-A0A437QG53-F1
#
_cell.length_a   1.000
_cell.length_b   1.000
_cell.length_c   1.000
_cell.angle_alpha   90.00
_cell.angle_beta   90.00
_cell.angle_gamma   90.00
#
_symmetry.space_group_name_H-M   'P 1'
#
loop_
_entity.id
_entity.type
_entity.pdbx_description
1 polymer ?
#
loop_
_entity_poly.entity_id
_entity_poly.type
_entity_poly.pdbx_seq_one_letter_code
_entity_poly.pdbx_strand_id
1 'polypeptide(L)'
;MFRHLLQQLSVKAELTAAEISLLLSAIANDELNDTQLAAVLMGLLLKGVTPAETTAIVQAMRHYSVPIQPKVPEDLLDTCGTGGGLSTFNISTASAFVCAAAGIPVAKHGSRSISSLCGSADVLQALGVVLKQAPRAIEQMIEQIGIGFIHAPDFNPVMRRVLPVEASLGIKTIFYTLVGPLINPAQARRHLLGVFRQDLVEPTAYVADKLEFSRAMIVHGLDGVDELSLLGPTQILELENGQLTRYQICPEDFGLQRCKLADIGSQVPLESAELLRAIFAGKLHGPARDAVLLNSAGALMMGHRAANFAEGIQLAAQLIDEGKVTRKLRELVMMSHDLAAQPATPAVKNVVATGVESPTVAPLAAADPALVPPSAERIWQGILESAPDGILVLNQQGLVLVSNTAAGRLFELSPAHMFGHPYCTLLPADLQLQHRQQLAAVQQQAHIAQWEERMHDLQLAQRLIPINDGDNILLISRDITAQRRLEASEQNKRARLHTLIETLPDLIWLQDKAGRYLNCNHRFERFFGTPEALIKGRRDVDFLPAELAAALFQSFELALREKRAVLSWQWITFAGDGHQEYVEIIQTPFFDHHGVLNGVMGIARDVTAFKTTTDELTRHRDQLELIVAERTKGLSQAVTQLRQMQNQLIEAEKLSALGTVVAGISHEMNTPVGNILTATTALQGDVATIAGQLAGGILSRTTLAAHLQNSAQMLDLAVRSAQQTVQLINNFKQVATAQIAEQRRHFSLNELVEQKVQAMLPIFETLSLTVQNQLLAPIGCDSFPAAVGQIVGQLLQNCAQHAFVKRSNGQVVVQALVEEKQLQLSISDNGCGMTTAQQIRVFDPFFSANMSNGTGLGLPICKRLASGVLGGELTVSSQAGVGSTFTLTMPLVAPGYRTHS
;
A
#
# COMPACT_ATOMS: atom_id res chain seq x y z
N MET A 1 -14.97 19.81 24.79
CA MET A 1 -13.94 19.53 23.78
C MET A 1 -14.43 18.55 22.72
N PHE A 2 -14.52 17.25 22.99
CA PHE A 2 -14.97 16.26 22.00
C PHE A 2 -16.36 16.54 21.39
N ARG A 3 -17.33 16.97 22.21
CA ARG A 3 -18.67 17.40 21.74
C ARG A 3 -18.60 18.54 20.70
N HIS A 4 -17.64 19.45 20.85
CA HIS A 4 -17.45 20.57 19.92
C HIS A 4 -16.92 20.10 18.57
N LEU A 5 -15.94 19.18 18.58
CA LEU A 5 -15.40 18.56 17.36
C LEU A 5 -16.48 17.79 16.59
N LEU A 6 -17.30 16.98 17.28
CA LEU A 6 -18.41 16.30 16.62
C LEU A 6 -19.46 17.27 16.06
N GLN A 7 -19.73 18.39 16.74
CA GLN A 7 -20.63 19.42 16.22
C GLN A 7 -20.08 20.05 14.93
N GLN A 8 -18.79 20.39 14.88
CA GLN A 8 -18.15 20.90 13.66
C GLN A 8 -18.21 19.88 12.52
N LEU A 9 -17.86 18.62 12.78
CA LEU A 9 -17.97 17.54 11.78
C LEU A 9 -19.41 17.37 11.28
N SER A 10 -20.41 17.49 12.16
CA SER A 10 -21.83 17.36 11.78
C SER A 10 -22.34 18.45 10.85
N VAL A 11 -21.75 19.66 10.90
CA VAL A 11 -22.07 20.77 10.00
C VAL A 11 -21.06 20.90 8.85
N LYS A 12 -20.21 19.88 8.67
CA LYS A 12 -19.15 19.82 7.64
C LYS A 12 -18.16 20.98 7.70
N ALA A 13 -17.91 21.53 8.89
CA ALA A 13 -16.88 22.56 9.08
C ALA A 13 -15.47 21.94 9.05
N GLU A 14 -14.52 22.65 8.45
CA GLU A 14 -13.10 22.25 8.44
C GLU A 14 -12.50 22.34 9.84
N LEU A 15 -11.64 21.38 10.17
CA LEU A 15 -10.89 21.35 11.43
C LEU A 15 -9.56 22.08 11.27
N THR A 16 -9.22 22.88 12.28
CA THR A 16 -7.90 23.52 12.36
C THR A 16 -6.81 22.51 12.73
N ALA A 17 -5.55 22.82 12.42
CA ALA A 17 -4.42 21.95 12.79
C ALA A 17 -4.32 21.71 14.31
N ALA A 18 -4.66 22.71 15.13
CA ALA A 18 -4.69 22.59 16.59
C ALA A 18 -5.79 21.61 17.05
N GLU A 19 -6.98 21.69 16.46
CA GLU A 19 -8.09 20.76 16.74
C GLU A 19 -7.75 19.32 16.31
N ILE A 20 -7.11 19.15 15.16
CA ILE A 20 -6.65 17.85 14.66
C ILE A 20 -5.60 17.24 15.59
N SER A 21 -4.59 18.01 16.00
CA SER A 21 -3.55 17.53 16.92
C SER A 21 -4.15 17.07 18.24
N LEU A 22 -5.09 17.84 18.77
CA LEU A 22 -5.77 17.56 20.03
C LEU A 22 -6.71 16.34 19.92
N LEU A 23 -7.38 16.15 18.79
CA LEU A 23 -8.14 14.94 18.49
C LEU A 23 -7.22 13.71 18.45
N LEU A 24 -6.10 13.78 17.71
CA LEU A 24 -5.17 12.66 17.56
C LEU A 24 -4.45 12.32 18.88
N SER A 25 -4.15 13.33 19.70
CA SER A 25 -3.65 13.13 21.06
C SER A 25 -4.62 12.30 21.89
N ALA A 26 -5.91 12.68 21.87
CA ALA A 26 -6.93 11.99 22.63
C ALA A 26 -7.13 10.54 22.16
N ILE A 27 -7.00 10.28 20.85
CA ILE A 27 -7.01 8.92 20.30
C ILE A 27 -5.76 8.13 20.74
N ALA A 28 -4.57 8.74 20.67
CA ALA A 28 -3.32 8.10 21.06
C ALA A 28 -3.28 7.72 22.56
N ASN A 29 -3.90 8.52 23.41
CA ASN A 29 -3.97 8.33 24.86
C ASN A 29 -5.16 7.47 25.32
N ASP A 30 -5.94 6.90 24.40
CA ASP A 30 -7.13 6.10 24.69
C ASP A 30 -8.23 6.84 25.48
N GLU A 31 -8.41 8.13 25.19
CA GLU A 31 -9.41 8.98 25.85
C GLU A 31 -10.79 8.92 25.16
N LEU A 32 -10.87 8.31 23.97
CA LEU A 32 -12.11 8.12 23.21
C LEU A 32 -12.53 6.64 23.26
N ASN A 33 -13.81 6.40 23.54
CA ASN A 33 -14.38 5.07 23.36
C ASN A 33 -14.64 4.75 21.87
N ASP A 34 -14.86 3.48 21.56
CA ASP A 34 -14.99 3.01 20.18
C ASP A 34 -16.19 3.66 19.44
N THR A 35 -17.29 3.96 20.13
CA THR A 35 -18.46 4.66 19.56
C THR A 35 -18.11 6.10 19.17
N GLN A 36 -17.37 6.79 20.04
CA GLN A 36 -16.89 8.15 19.79
C GLN A 36 -15.89 8.19 18.65
N LEU A 37 -14.96 7.22 18.62
CA LEU A 37 -13.99 7.08 17.53
C LEU A 37 -14.69 6.80 16.20
N ALA A 38 -15.66 5.89 16.17
CA ALA A 38 -16.48 5.63 14.99
C ALA A 38 -17.21 6.88 14.49
N ALA A 39 -17.77 7.69 15.40
CA ALA A 39 -18.43 8.94 15.04
C ALA A 39 -17.47 9.97 14.40
N VAL A 40 -16.23 10.05 14.88
CA VAL A 40 -15.19 10.90 14.28
C VAL A 40 -14.81 10.40 12.90
N LEU A 41 -14.52 9.11 12.77
CA LEU A 41 -14.14 8.48 11.51
C LEU A 41 -15.22 8.68 10.43
N MET A 42 -16.48 8.46 10.79
CA MET A 42 -17.62 8.71 9.90
C MET A 42 -17.80 10.20 9.60
N GLY A 43 -17.61 11.07 10.59
CA GLY A 43 -17.71 12.52 10.41
C GLY A 43 -16.67 13.05 9.42
N LEU A 44 -15.41 12.63 9.54
CA LEU A 44 -14.34 12.98 8.62
C LEU A 44 -14.62 12.46 7.20
N LEU A 45 -15.09 11.21 7.08
CA LEU A 45 -15.43 10.60 5.80
C LEU A 45 -16.58 11.33 5.08
N LEU A 46 -17.68 11.62 5.78
CA LEU A 46 -18.87 12.28 5.22
C LEU A 46 -18.65 13.77 4.92
N LYS A 47 -17.78 14.42 5.69
CA LYS A 47 -17.35 15.79 5.42
C LYS A 47 -16.52 15.86 4.14
N GLY A 48 -15.68 14.86 3.90
CA GLY A 48 -14.54 14.96 3.00
C GLY A 48 -13.41 15.73 3.67
N VAL A 49 -12.19 15.21 3.57
CA VAL A 49 -11.01 15.81 4.21
C VAL A 49 -10.25 16.62 3.17
N THR A 50 -9.92 17.87 3.49
CA THR A 50 -9.17 18.73 2.56
C THR A 50 -7.68 18.34 2.54
N PRO A 51 -6.91 18.73 1.52
CA PRO A 51 -5.47 18.49 1.50
C PRO A 51 -4.74 19.13 2.71
N ALA A 52 -5.22 20.27 3.20
CA ALA A 52 -4.66 20.95 4.37
C ALA A 52 -4.92 20.16 5.66
N GLU A 53 -6.15 19.70 5.88
CA GLU A 53 -6.49 18.84 7.03
C GLU A 53 -5.74 17.50 6.95
N THR A 54 -5.64 16.91 5.76
CA THR A 54 -4.88 15.67 5.53
C THR A 54 -3.41 15.85 5.91
N THR A 55 -2.81 16.96 5.50
CA THR A 55 -1.43 17.33 5.87
C THR A 55 -1.29 17.44 7.39
N ALA A 56 -2.21 18.14 8.06
CA ALA A 56 -2.19 18.29 9.52
C ALA A 56 -2.37 16.94 10.24
N ILE A 57 -3.24 16.06 9.74
CA ILE A 57 -3.44 14.71 10.28
C ILE A 57 -2.14 13.92 10.17
N VAL A 58 -1.50 13.88 9.00
CA VAL A 58 -0.26 13.13 8.79
C VAL A 58 0.88 13.68 9.66
N GLN A 59 1.05 15.01 9.73
CA GLN A 59 2.07 15.64 10.58
C GLN A 59 1.87 15.28 12.05
N ALA A 60 0.65 15.39 12.57
CA ALA A 60 0.33 15.00 13.93
C ALA A 60 0.54 13.48 14.17
N MET A 61 0.18 12.63 13.22
CA MET A 61 0.41 11.19 13.34
C MET A 61 1.89 10.81 13.34
N ARG A 62 2.73 11.49 12.55
CA ARG A 62 4.20 11.33 12.62
C ARG A 62 4.73 11.79 13.98
N HIS A 63 4.18 12.87 14.53
CA HIS A 63 4.57 13.38 15.86
C HIS A 63 4.24 12.38 17.00
N TYR A 64 3.08 11.73 16.96
CA TYR A 64 2.67 10.75 17.98
C TYR A 64 3.21 9.33 17.74
N SER A 65 3.91 9.09 16.64
CA SER A 65 4.54 7.79 16.36
C SER A 65 5.75 7.56 17.28
N VAL A 66 6.06 6.28 17.54
CA VAL A 66 7.29 5.90 18.24
C VAL A 66 8.46 6.18 17.29
N PRO A 67 9.38 7.10 17.64
CA PRO A 67 10.40 7.56 16.70
C PRO A 67 11.43 6.47 16.40
N ILE A 68 11.84 6.40 15.13
CA ILE A 68 12.93 5.53 14.64
C ILE A 68 13.92 6.45 13.91
N GLN A 69 15.16 6.55 14.36
CA GLN A 69 16.14 7.51 13.82
C GLN A 69 17.48 6.82 13.50
N PRO A 70 17.53 6.01 12.42
CA PRO A 70 18.76 5.34 12.01
C PRO A 70 19.79 6.36 11.56
N LYS A 71 21.05 6.12 11.95
CA LYS A 71 22.18 6.99 11.57
C LYS A 71 22.73 6.59 10.21
N VAL A 72 22.08 7.06 9.15
CA VAL A 72 22.52 6.86 7.76
C VAL A 72 22.80 8.20 7.08
N PRO A 73 23.76 8.28 6.14
CA PRO A 73 24.14 9.54 5.49
C PRO A 73 23.15 9.99 4.40
N GLU A 74 22.33 9.09 3.89
CA GLU A 74 21.34 9.35 2.83
C GLU A 74 19.91 9.31 3.39
N ASP A 75 18.98 9.98 2.70
CA ASP A 75 17.54 9.86 3.00
C ASP A 75 17.05 8.42 2.84
N LEU A 76 16.20 7.99 3.79
CA LEU A 76 15.56 6.68 3.76
C LEU A 76 14.50 6.60 2.64
N LEU A 77 14.46 5.43 2.00
CA LEU A 77 13.43 5.04 1.04
C LEU A 77 12.35 4.16 1.72
N ASP A 78 11.10 4.42 1.37
CA ASP A 78 9.99 3.50 1.62
C ASP A 78 9.33 3.09 0.30
N THR A 79 8.81 1.87 0.28
CA THR A 79 8.05 1.30 -0.84
C THR A 79 6.73 0.80 -0.28
N CYS A 80 5.65 1.53 -0.57
CA CYS A 80 4.37 1.27 0.07
C CYS A 80 3.22 1.55 -0.90
N GLY A 81 2.07 0.93 -0.62
CA GLY A 81 0.82 1.20 -1.30
C GLY A 81 -0.23 1.54 -0.26
N THR A 82 -1.25 2.29 -0.64
CA THR A 82 -2.42 2.52 0.22
C THR A 82 -3.22 1.24 0.43
N GLY A 83 -3.04 0.24 -0.42
CA GLY A 83 -3.83 -0.98 -0.42
C GLY A 83 -5.25 -0.76 -0.93
N GLY A 84 -5.94 -1.86 -1.20
CA GLY A 84 -7.34 -1.81 -1.59
C GLY A 84 -7.63 -1.57 -3.06
N GLY A 85 -6.60 -1.64 -3.91
CA GLY A 85 -6.73 -1.84 -5.36
C GLY A 85 -6.93 -3.31 -5.70
N LEU A 86 -6.67 -3.67 -6.96
CA LEU A 86 -6.62 -5.07 -7.37
C LEU A 86 -5.54 -5.82 -6.59
N SER A 87 -5.91 -7.03 -6.18
CA SER A 87 -5.09 -7.88 -5.33
C SER A 87 -3.92 -8.51 -6.09
N THR A 88 -2.69 -8.07 -5.80
CA THR A 88 -1.42 -8.65 -6.30
C THR A 88 -0.61 -9.31 -5.19
N PHE A 89 0.45 -10.07 -5.51
CA PHE A 89 1.41 -10.51 -4.50
C PHE A 89 2.26 -9.32 -3.99
N ASN A 90 3.05 -9.51 -2.94
CA ASN A 90 3.74 -8.42 -2.24
C ASN A 90 4.93 -7.79 -3.02
N ILE A 91 4.66 -7.15 -4.16
CA ILE A 91 5.64 -6.53 -5.07
C ILE A 91 6.41 -5.40 -4.39
N SER A 92 5.73 -4.55 -3.62
CA SER A 92 6.41 -3.50 -2.85
C SER A 92 7.36 -4.07 -1.80
N THR A 93 7.06 -5.24 -1.21
CA THR A 93 7.99 -5.94 -0.32
C THR A 93 9.19 -6.47 -1.09
N ALA A 94 8.99 -7.03 -2.27
CA ALA A 94 10.08 -7.45 -3.14
C ALA A 94 11.03 -6.29 -3.50
N SER A 95 10.44 -5.16 -3.90
CA SER A 95 11.14 -3.95 -4.35
C SER A 95 12.02 -3.36 -3.23
N ALA A 96 11.55 -3.39 -1.98
CA ALA A 96 12.35 -2.99 -0.82
C ALA A 96 13.68 -3.75 -0.71
N PHE A 97 13.67 -5.08 -0.91
CA PHE A 97 14.88 -5.89 -0.86
C PHE A 97 15.81 -5.61 -2.04
N VAL A 98 15.26 -5.35 -3.24
CA VAL A 98 16.06 -4.98 -4.41
C VAL A 98 16.77 -3.64 -4.17
N CYS A 99 16.07 -2.62 -3.66
CA CYS A 99 16.65 -1.33 -3.32
C CYS A 99 17.71 -1.42 -2.21
N ALA A 100 17.46 -2.22 -1.17
CA ALA A 100 18.43 -2.46 -0.12
C ALA A 100 19.68 -3.21 -0.63
N ALA A 101 19.52 -4.13 -1.58
CA ALA A 101 20.62 -4.79 -2.26
C ALA A 101 21.42 -3.83 -3.18
N ALA A 102 20.80 -2.75 -3.65
CA ALA A 102 21.45 -1.64 -4.36
C ALA A 102 22.14 -0.62 -3.43
N GLY A 103 22.12 -0.86 -2.12
CA GLY A 103 22.72 0.03 -1.11
C GLY A 103 21.92 1.30 -0.84
N ILE A 104 20.61 1.30 -1.10
CA ILE A 104 19.70 2.36 -0.64
C ILE A 104 19.24 1.99 0.77
N PRO A 105 19.34 2.88 1.77
CA PRO A 105 18.76 2.66 3.09
C PRO A 105 17.22 2.58 3.01
N VAL A 106 16.64 1.42 3.34
CA VAL A 106 15.19 1.18 3.25
C VAL A 106 14.56 1.06 4.64
N ALA A 107 13.57 1.90 4.91
CA ALA A 107 12.72 1.81 6.09
C ALA A 107 11.31 1.41 5.66
N LYS A 108 11.09 0.11 5.44
CA LYS A 108 9.81 -0.36 4.89
C LYS A 108 8.72 -0.32 5.96
N HIS A 109 7.72 0.54 5.76
CA HIS A 109 6.55 0.59 6.62
C HIS A 109 5.45 -0.35 6.10
N GLY A 110 4.82 -1.11 6.99
CA GLY A 110 3.77 -2.03 6.57
C GLY A 110 2.97 -2.63 7.71
N SER A 111 1.83 -3.23 7.37
CA SER A 111 0.93 -3.90 8.31
C SER A 111 0.50 -5.28 7.78
N ARG A 112 -0.23 -6.00 8.63
CA ARG A 112 -1.09 -7.10 8.16
C ARG A 112 -2.21 -6.55 7.30
N SER A 113 -2.70 -7.36 6.36
CA SER A 113 -3.77 -6.93 5.49
C SER A 113 -5.14 -6.97 6.18
N ILE A 114 -5.99 -6.00 5.82
CA ILE A 114 -7.41 -5.93 6.23
C ILE A 114 -8.32 -6.29 5.04
N SER A 115 -7.84 -6.14 3.79
CA SER A 115 -8.64 -6.32 2.57
C SER A 115 -8.07 -7.31 1.55
N SER A 116 -6.83 -7.77 1.70
CA SER A 116 -6.17 -8.79 0.87
C SER A 116 -5.82 -10.02 1.71
N LEU A 117 -5.57 -11.16 1.06
CA LEU A 117 -5.25 -12.42 1.76
C LEU A 117 -3.84 -12.42 2.39
N CYS A 118 -2.94 -11.52 1.98
CA CYS A 118 -1.57 -11.43 2.52
C CYS A 118 -1.03 -10.00 2.47
N GLY A 119 -0.74 -9.42 3.64
CA GLY A 119 -0.03 -8.15 3.79
C GLY A 119 1.49 -8.31 3.82
N SER A 120 2.20 -7.18 3.85
CA SER A 120 3.67 -7.17 3.91
C SER A 120 4.20 -7.84 5.18
N ALA A 121 3.52 -7.65 6.31
CA ALA A 121 3.86 -8.33 7.56
C ALA A 121 3.70 -9.85 7.46
N ASP A 122 2.63 -10.33 6.81
CA ASP A 122 2.30 -11.75 6.71
C ASP A 122 3.34 -12.50 5.85
N VAL A 123 3.72 -11.93 4.70
CA VAL A 123 4.76 -12.53 3.84
C VAL A 123 6.14 -12.49 4.49
N LEU A 124 6.49 -11.39 5.18
CA LEU A 124 7.79 -11.29 5.86
C LEU A 124 7.90 -12.29 7.01
N GLN A 125 6.80 -12.52 7.74
CA GLN A 125 6.74 -13.57 8.75
C GLN A 125 6.92 -14.96 8.13
N ALA A 126 6.25 -15.26 7.01
CA ALA A 126 6.43 -16.51 6.26
C ALA A 126 7.85 -16.67 5.67
N LEU A 127 8.52 -15.56 5.37
CA LEU A 127 9.94 -15.56 4.97
C LEU A 127 10.90 -15.80 6.14
N GLY A 128 10.42 -15.74 7.38
CA GLY A 128 11.18 -15.99 8.62
C GLY A 128 11.67 -14.73 9.33
N VAL A 129 11.15 -13.54 9.00
CA VAL A 129 11.53 -12.30 9.67
C VAL A 129 10.76 -12.15 10.99
N VAL A 130 11.48 -11.81 12.07
CA VAL A 130 10.85 -11.49 13.36
C VAL A 130 10.29 -10.07 13.32
N LEU A 131 8.96 -9.95 13.23
CA LEU A 131 8.28 -8.66 13.05
C LEU A 131 8.36 -7.75 14.29
N LYS A 132 8.23 -8.34 15.50
CA LYS A 132 8.19 -7.58 16.74
C LYS A 132 9.61 -7.19 17.16
N GLN A 133 9.97 -5.94 16.91
CA GLN A 133 11.29 -5.40 17.16
C GLN A 133 11.22 -4.15 18.05
N ALA A 134 12.25 -3.91 18.85
CA ALA A 134 12.42 -2.62 19.51
C ALA A 134 12.85 -1.54 18.49
N PRO A 135 12.55 -0.25 18.71
CA PRO A 135 12.97 0.83 17.81
C PRO A 135 14.46 0.79 17.48
N ARG A 136 15.32 0.62 18.50
CA ARG A 136 16.78 0.56 18.31
C ARG A 136 17.23 -0.64 17.48
N ALA A 137 16.52 -1.77 17.55
CA ALA A 137 16.83 -2.95 16.73
C ALA A 137 16.55 -2.66 15.25
N ILE A 138 15.45 -1.95 14.95
CA ILE A 138 15.14 -1.52 13.58
C ILE A 138 16.20 -0.54 13.07
N GLU A 139 16.59 0.45 13.89
CA GLU A 139 17.66 1.38 13.54
C GLU A 139 18.95 0.65 13.20
N GLN A 140 19.35 -0.34 14.02
CA GLN A 140 20.54 -1.15 13.77
C GLN A 140 20.45 -1.96 12.47
N MET A 141 19.29 -2.55 12.15
CA MET A 141 19.10 -3.27 10.88
C MET A 141 19.27 -2.31 9.69
N ILE A 142 18.69 -1.11 9.75
CA ILE A 142 18.87 -0.11 8.69
C ILE A 142 20.34 0.34 8.61
N GLU A 143 20.98 0.62 9.73
CA GLU A 143 22.38 1.08 9.82
C GLU A 143 23.38 0.04 9.28
N GLN A 144 23.19 -1.24 9.58
CA GLN A 144 24.18 -2.30 9.29
C GLN A 144 23.91 -3.05 7.99
N ILE A 145 22.65 -3.37 7.70
CA ILE A 145 22.27 -4.17 6.52
C ILE A 145 21.46 -3.37 5.50
N GLY A 146 21.12 -2.11 5.77
CA GLY A 146 20.46 -1.22 4.82
C GLY A 146 18.96 -1.44 4.68
N ILE A 147 18.33 -2.29 5.49
CA ILE A 147 16.87 -2.49 5.48
C ILE A 147 16.34 -2.78 6.88
N GLY A 148 15.22 -2.16 7.23
CA GLY A 148 14.42 -2.47 8.41
C GLY A 148 12.94 -2.49 8.06
N PHE A 149 12.21 -3.42 8.68
CA PHE A 149 10.74 -3.48 8.58
C PHE A 149 10.12 -2.83 9.82
N ILE A 150 9.18 -1.92 9.60
CA ILE A 150 8.44 -1.20 10.65
C ILE A 150 7.00 -1.66 10.60
N HIS A 151 6.58 -2.45 11.60
CA HIS A 151 5.22 -2.95 11.70
C HIS A 151 4.29 -1.86 12.24
N ALA A 152 3.45 -1.28 11.39
CA ALA A 152 2.69 -0.05 11.66
C ALA A 152 1.93 -0.01 13.01
N PRO A 153 1.19 -1.06 13.43
CA PRO A 153 0.44 -1.03 14.70
C PRO A 153 1.31 -0.92 15.95
N ASP A 154 2.57 -1.36 15.88
CA ASP A 154 3.49 -1.35 17.02
C ASP A 154 4.13 0.02 17.25
N PHE A 155 4.16 0.87 16.20
CA PHE A 155 4.86 2.16 16.21
C PHE A 155 3.92 3.35 16.03
N ASN A 156 2.62 3.13 15.80
CA ASN A 156 1.64 4.20 15.69
C ASN A 156 0.44 3.96 16.64
N PRO A 157 0.44 4.57 17.84
CA PRO A 157 -0.62 4.41 18.85
C PRO A 157 -2.02 4.77 18.34
N VAL A 158 -2.12 5.78 17.47
CA VAL A 158 -3.38 6.19 16.85
C VAL A 158 -3.91 5.06 15.97
N MET A 159 -3.09 4.51 15.06
CA MET A 159 -3.49 3.40 14.19
C MET A 159 -3.91 2.17 15.00
N ARG A 160 -3.22 1.88 16.11
CA ARG A 160 -3.59 0.76 17.00
C ARG A 160 -5.04 0.87 17.52
N ARG A 161 -5.56 2.08 17.74
CA ARG A 161 -6.96 2.32 18.16
C ARG A 161 -7.93 2.43 16.98
N VAL A 162 -7.49 3.04 15.87
CA VAL A 162 -8.33 3.26 14.68
C VAL A 162 -8.63 1.95 13.94
N LEU A 163 -7.63 1.09 13.72
CA LEU A 163 -7.76 -0.09 12.87
C LEU A 163 -8.88 -1.08 13.31
N PRO A 164 -9.03 -1.43 14.60
CA PRO A 164 -10.12 -2.31 15.04
C PRO A 164 -11.52 -1.70 14.82
N VAL A 165 -11.65 -0.37 14.98
CA VAL A 165 -12.91 0.34 14.77
C VAL A 165 -13.24 0.44 13.28
N GLU A 166 -12.26 0.74 12.42
CA GLU A 166 -12.44 0.70 10.96
C GLU A 166 -12.84 -0.70 10.47
N ALA A 167 -12.18 -1.75 10.98
CA ALA A 167 -12.53 -3.13 10.66
C ALA A 167 -13.97 -3.47 11.07
N SER A 168 -14.41 -2.98 12.24
CA SER A 168 -15.79 -3.15 12.72
C SER A 168 -16.81 -2.35 11.90
N LEU A 169 -16.43 -1.18 11.37
CA LEU A 169 -17.27 -0.38 10.48
C LEU A 169 -17.39 -0.99 9.06
N GLY A 170 -16.41 -1.79 8.64
CA GLY A 170 -16.40 -2.43 7.31
C GLY A 170 -16.19 -1.45 6.15
N ILE A 171 -15.75 -0.22 6.42
CA ILE A 171 -15.49 0.81 5.40
C ILE A 171 -14.09 1.38 5.57
N LYS A 172 -13.50 1.85 4.47
CA LYS A 172 -12.18 2.49 4.45
C LYS A 172 -12.33 3.98 4.74
N THR A 173 -11.59 4.51 5.71
CA THR A 173 -11.55 5.94 6.02
C THR A 173 -10.24 6.57 5.55
N ILE A 174 -10.07 7.88 5.77
CA ILE A 174 -8.85 8.61 5.40
C ILE A 174 -7.56 8.00 5.99
N PHE A 175 -7.66 7.35 7.16
CA PHE A 175 -6.54 6.70 7.84
C PHE A 175 -5.99 5.52 7.03
N TYR A 176 -6.87 4.73 6.43
CA TYR A 176 -6.51 3.65 5.52
C TYR A 176 -6.15 4.16 4.12
N THR A 177 -6.95 5.08 3.55
CA THR A 177 -6.88 5.38 2.10
C THR A 177 -5.72 6.29 1.68
N LEU A 178 -5.21 7.15 2.56
CA LEU A 178 -4.21 8.16 2.20
C LEU A 178 -3.10 8.28 3.25
N VAL A 179 -3.47 8.23 4.53
CA VAL A 179 -2.55 8.53 5.64
C VAL A 179 -1.50 7.44 5.86
N GLY A 180 -1.86 6.16 5.80
CA GLY A 180 -0.97 5.03 6.12
C GLY A 180 0.42 5.07 5.47
N PRO A 181 0.54 5.30 4.15
CA PRO A 181 1.82 5.43 3.47
C PRO A 181 2.67 6.64 3.85
N LEU A 182 2.07 7.70 4.41
CA LEU A 182 2.74 8.98 4.68
C LEU A 182 3.18 9.15 6.15
N ILE A 183 2.88 8.17 7.01
CA ILE A 183 3.14 8.20 8.45
C ILE A 183 4.32 7.31 8.87
N ASN A 184 5.26 7.04 7.95
CA ASN A 184 6.45 6.22 8.25
C ASN A 184 7.18 6.77 9.50
N PRO A 185 7.29 6.00 10.61
CA PRO A 185 7.90 6.45 11.86
C PRO A 185 9.40 6.78 11.76
N ALA A 186 10.08 6.24 10.74
CA ALA A 186 11.48 6.58 10.44
C ALA A 186 11.63 7.88 9.64
N GLN A 187 10.51 8.55 9.34
CA GLN A 187 10.48 9.79 8.61
C GLN A 187 11.15 9.73 7.23
N ALA A 188 11.01 8.60 6.53
CA ALA A 188 11.49 8.45 5.15
C ALA A 188 11.02 9.63 4.27
N ARG A 189 11.93 10.13 3.43
CA ARG A 189 11.69 11.28 2.54
C ARG A 189 11.71 10.87 1.07
N ARG A 190 12.12 9.64 0.77
CA ARG A 190 12.08 9.03 -0.56
C ARG A 190 10.99 7.97 -0.60
N HIS A 191 10.11 8.00 -1.60
CA HIS A 191 9.00 7.04 -1.70
C HIS A 191 8.73 6.56 -3.13
N LEU A 192 8.49 5.26 -3.30
CA LEU A 192 7.60 4.76 -4.34
C LEU A 192 6.27 4.43 -3.67
N LEU A 193 5.24 5.23 -3.96
CA LEU A 193 3.96 5.21 -3.26
C LEU A 193 2.81 4.91 -4.22
N GLY A 194 2.20 3.75 -4.04
CA GLY A 194 1.04 3.31 -4.78
C GLY A 194 -0.30 3.81 -4.22
N VAL A 195 -1.20 4.26 -5.09
CA VAL A 195 -2.59 4.58 -4.70
C VAL A 195 -3.60 3.76 -5.50
N PHE A 196 -4.62 3.22 -4.83
CA PHE A 196 -5.63 2.36 -5.47
C PHE A 196 -6.64 3.11 -6.36
N ARG A 197 -6.62 4.44 -6.33
CA ARG A 197 -7.57 5.30 -7.05
C ARG A 197 -6.84 6.44 -7.73
N GLN A 198 -7.17 6.68 -9.00
CA GLN A 198 -6.56 7.71 -9.82
C GLN A 198 -6.66 9.12 -9.22
N ASP A 199 -7.78 9.45 -8.59
CA ASP A 199 -8.01 10.78 -8.00
C ASP A 199 -7.28 11.00 -6.68
N LEU A 200 -6.63 9.99 -6.11
CA LEU A 200 -5.74 10.12 -4.96
C LEU A 200 -4.30 10.49 -5.33
N VAL A 201 -3.92 10.38 -6.62
CA VAL A 201 -2.54 10.65 -7.07
C VAL A 201 -2.12 12.09 -6.76
N GLU A 202 -2.94 13.07 -7.12
CA GLU A 202 -2.65 14.50 -6.91
C GLU A 202 -2.70 14.89 -5.43
N PRO A 203 -3.74 14.53 -4.64
CA PRO A 203 -3.77 14.79 -3.19
C PRO A 203 -2.57 14.20 -2.44
N THR A 204 -2.17 12.97 -2.74
CA THR A 204 -1.03 12.33 -2.07
C THR A 204 0.29 13.03 -2.40
N ALA A 205 0.50 13.42 -3.67
CA ALA A 205 1.69 14.18 -4.05
C ALA A 205 1.73 15.57 -3.40
N TYR A 206 0.58 16.23 -3.26
CA TYR A 206 0.47 17.50 -2.54
C TYR A 206 0.88 17.35 -1.07
N VAL A 207 0.38 16.32 -0.38
CA VAL A 207 0.74 16.08 1.02
C VAL A 207 2.23 15.73 1.14
N ALA A 208 2.78 14.93 0.22
CA ALA A 208 4.21 14.62 0.18
C ALA A 208 5.09 15.88 0.03
N ASP A 209 4.70 16.82 -0.83
CA ASP A 209 5.36 18.14 -0.96
C ASP A 209 5.32 18.92 0.36
N LYS A 210 4.16 18.97 1.04
CA LYS A 210 4.03 19.66 2.34
C LYS A 210 4.75 18.98 3.50
N LEU A 211 5.11 17.71 3.35
CA LEU A 211 5.95 16.98 4.29
C LEU A 211 7.44 17.08 3.95
N GLU A 212 7.80 17.88 2.95
CA GLU A 212 9.18 18.12 2.49
C GLU A 212 9.89 16.82 2.07
N PHE A 213 9.16 15.94 1.36
CA PHE A 213 9.77 14.77 0.75
C PHE A 213 10.78 15.23 -0.31
N SER A 214 12.00 14.68 -0.25
CA SER A 214 13.06 15.02 -1.21
C SER A 214 12.74 14.45 -2.58
N ARG A 215 12.17 13.23 -2.62
CA ARG A 215 11.71 12.62 -3.86
C ARG A 215 10.56 11.64 -3.64
N ALA A 216 9.51 11.66 -4.44
CA ALA A 216 8.44 10.68 -4.33
C ALA A 216 7.82 10.38 -5.69
N MET A 217 7.55 9.11 -5.96
CA MET A 217 6.83 8.68 -7.16
C MET A 217 5.47 8.15 -6.72
N ILE A 218 4.42 8.90 -7.01
CA ILE A 218 3.04 8.52 -6.68
C ILE A 218 2.44 7.85 -7.92
N VAL A 219 2.01 6.61 -7.78
CA VAL A 219 1.66 5.75 -8.92
C VAL A 219 0.27 5.16 -8.79
N HIS A 220 -0.41 5.01 -9.93
CA HIS A 220 -1.69 4.31 -10.03
C HIS A 220 -1.79 3.58 -11.36
N GLY A 221 -1.87 2.25 -11.34
CA GLY A 221 -2.17 1.46 -12.52
C GLY A 221 -3.61 1.72 -12.96
N LEU A 222 -3.82 2.08 -14.23
CA LEU A 222 -5.16 2.43 -14.73
C LEU A 222 -6.13 1.24 -14.76
N ASP A 223 -5.62 0.02 -14.59
CA ASP A 223 -6.35 -1.21 -14.37
C ASP A 223 -6.85 -1.39 -12.91
N GLY A 224 -6.41 -0.53 -11.98
CA GLY A 224 -6.88 -0.52 -10.60
C GLY A 224 -5.89 -1.06 -9.56
N VAL A 225 -4.66 -1.41 -9.95
CA VAL A 225 -3.57 -1.74 -9.00
C VAL A 225 -2.96 -0.47 -8.39
N ASP A 226 -2.55 -0.55 -7.13
CA ASP A 226 -1.79 0.49 -6.43
C ASP A 226 -0.28 0.31 -6.60
N GLU A 227 0.17 0.00 -7.82
CA GLU A 227 1.56 -0.34 -8.15
C GLU A 227 1.90 0.13 -9.57
N LEU A 228 3.18 0.08 -9.98
CA LEU A 228 3.51 0.14 -11.40
C LEU A 228 3.00 -1.14 -12.07
N SER A 229 2.00 -0.99 -12.94
CA SER A 229 1.22 -2.10 -13.47
C SER A 229 1.90 -2.81 -14.63
N LEU A 230 1.87 -4.15 -14.61
CA LEU A 230 2.13 -4.99 -15.78
C LEU A 230 0.86 -5.34 -16.57
N LEU A 231 -0.33 -5.01 -16.06
CA LEU A 231 -1.59 -5.29 -16.78
C LEU A 231 -1.87 -4.18 -17.81
N GLY A 232 -1.40 -2.96 -17.55
CA GLY A 232 -1.63 -1.85 -18.43
C GLY A 232 -0.89 -0.57 -18.08
N PRO A 233 -1.36 0.58 -18.59
CA PRO A 233 -0.68 1.86 -18.39
C PRO A 233 -0.75 2.29 -16.93
N THR A 234 0.30 2.94 -16.46
CA THR A 234 0.38 3.49 -15.11
C THR A 234 0.51 5.01 -15.17
N GLN A 235 -0.38 5.71 -14.46
CA GLN A 235 -0.25 7.15 -14.24
C GLN A 235 0.74 7.41 -13.11
N ILE A 236 1.65 8.35 -13.35
CA ILE A 236 2.71 8.72 -12.41
C ILE A 236 2.68 10.22 -12.18
N LEU A 237 2.80 10.62 -10.91
CA LEU A 237 3.13 11.97 -10.50
C LEU A 237 4.40 11.91 -9.65
N GLU A 238 5.50 12.37 -10.22
CA GLU A 238 6.81 12.38 -9.59
C GLU A 238 7.09 13.75 -8.97
N LEU A 239 7.43 13.74 -7.67
CA LEU A 239 7.89 14.87 -6.90
C LEU A 239 9.42 14.77 -6.78
N GLU A 240 10.12 15.83 -7.16
CA GLU A 240 11.56 15.97 -6.93
C GLU A 240 11.84 17.41 -6.48
N ASN A 241 12.29 17.57 -5.22
CA ASN A 241 12.62 18.87 -4.62
C ASN A 241 11.56 19.97 -4.84
N GLY A 242 10.27 19.63 -4.67
CA GLY A 242 9.15 20.55 -4.84
C GLY A 242 8.65 20.71 -6.28
N GLN A 243 9.32 20.10 -7.26
CA GLN A 243 8.85 20.07 -8.64
C GLN A 243 8.01 18.81 -8.89
N LEU A 244 6.80 19.00 -9.42
CA LEU A 244 5.89 17.91 -9.79
C LEU A 244 5.92 17.68 -11.31
N THR A 245 6.22 16.45 -11.71
CA THR A 245 6.22 16.01 -13.12
C THR A 245 5.20 14.90 -13.31
N ARG A 246 4.22 15.12 -14.19
CA ARG A 246 3.19 14.13 -14.52
C ARG A 246 3.54 13.43 -15.83
N TYR A 247 3.48 12.11 -15.83
CA TYR A 247 3.65 11.31 -17.03
C TYR A 247 2.93 9.95 -16.89
N GLN A 248 2.94 9.18 -17.96
CA GLN A 248 2.36 7.85 -18.00
C GLN A 248 3.38 6.91 -18.63
N ILE A 249 3.43 5.68 -18.13
CA ILE A 249 4.26 4.60 -18.70
C ILE A 249 3.40 3.40 -19.02
N CYS A 250 3.86 2.56 -19.95
CA CYS A 250 3.32 1.24 -20.24
C CYS A 250 4.45 0.20 -20.13
N PRO A 251 4.14 -1.07 -19.78
CA PRO A 251 5.14 -2.15 -19.75
C PRO A 251 5.94 -2.27 -21.06
N GLU A 252 5.27 -2.05 -22.19
CA GLU A 252 5.86 -2.15 -23.52
C GLU A 252 6.98 -1.13 -23.79
N ASP A 253 6.95 0.02 -23.10
CA ASP A 253 7.97 1.07 -23.25
C ASP A 253 9.37 0.58 -22.85
N PHE A 254 9.43 -0.51 -22.07
CA PHE A 254 10.67 -1.11 -21.56
C PHE A 254 10.89 -2.55 -22.05
N GLY A 255 10.13 -2.98 -23.07
CA GLY A 255 10.22 -4.34 -23.62
C GLY A 255 9.62 -5.43 -22.73
N LEU A 256 8.83 -5.06 -21.71
CA LEU A 256 8.07 -6.00 -20.88
C LEU A 256 6.74 -6.34 -21.54
N GLN A 257 6.25 -7.55 -21.31
CA GLN A 257 4.96 -8.00 -21.86
C GLN A 257 3.83 -7.79 -20.84
N ARG A 258 2.66 -7.40 -21.35
CA ARG A 258 1.45 -7.37 -20.51
C ARG A 258 1.05 -8.77 -20.06
N CYS A 259 0.49 -8.83 -18.86
CA CYS A 259 -0.01 -10.05 -18.27
C CYS A 259 -1.45 -9.89 -17.75
N LYS A 260 -2.07 -11.01 -17.39
CA LYS A 260 -3.34 -11.02 -16.67
C LYS A 260 -3.06 -10.95 -15.18
N LEU A 261 -4.04 -10.48 -14.39
CA LEU A 261 -3.92 -10.44 -12.93
C LEU A 261 -3.56 -11.81 -12.33
N ALA A 262 -4.11 -12.90 -12.88
CA ALA A 262 -3.83 -14.27 -12.43
C ALA A 262 -2.35 -14.69 -12.61
N ASP A 263 -1.61 -14.02 -13.50
CA ASP A 263 -0.20 -14.31 -13.76
C ASP A 263 0.74 -13.61 -12.76
N ILE A 264 0.23 -12.63 -11.99
CA ILE A 264 1.00 -11.86 -11.01
C ILE A 264 1.20 -12.63 -9.70
N GLY A 265 0.65 -13.84 -9.55
CA GLY A 265 0.95 -14.75 -8.44
C GLY A 265 -0.07 -14.73 -7.31
N SER A 266 0.20 -15.51 -6.26
CA SER A 266 -0.75 -15.78 -5.18
C SER A 266 -0.71 -14.72 -4.07
N GLN A 267 -1.81 -14.63 -3.32
CA GLN A 267 -1.92 -13.85 -2.08
C GLN A 267 -1.99 -14.72 -0.83
N VAL A 268 -1.63 -16.00 -0.91
CA VAL A 268 -1.50 -16.85 0.29
C VAL A 268 -0.10 -16.62 0.88
N PRO A 269 0.05 -16.30 2.19
CA PRO A 269 1.36 -15.91 2.74
C PRO A 269 2.52 -16.88 2.47
N LEU A 270 2.28 -18.20 2.58
CA LEU A 270 3.29 -19.22 2.28
C LEU A 270 3.64 -19.26 0.79
N GLU A 271 2.64 -19.22 -0.10
CA GLU A 271 2.85 -19.22 -1.55
C GLU A 271 3.56 -17.93 -2.01
N SER A 272 3.18 -16.76 -1.47
CA SER A 272 3.85 -15.48 -1.69
C SER A 272 5.31 -15.54 -1.24
N ALA A 273 5.60 -16.16 -0.10
CA ALA A 273 6.96 -16.30 0.41
C ALA A 273 7.81 -17.22 -0.49
N GLU A 274 7.25 -18.35 -0.95
CA GLU A 274 7.92 -19.25 -1.89
C GLU A 274 8.17 -18.56 -3.24
N LEU A 275 7.19 -17.82 -3.75
CA LEU A 275 7.29 -17.02 -4.96
C LEU A 275 8.42 -15.98 -4.85
N LEU A 276 8.47 -15.22 -3.75
CA LEU A 276 9.54 -14.26 -3.50
C LEU A 276 10.91 -14.93 -3.39
N ARG A 277 11.02 -16.08 -2.71
CA ARG A 277 12.28 -16.85 -2.66
C ARG A 277 12.73 -17.28 -4.05
N ALA A 278 11.80 -17.71 -4.91
CA ALA A 278 12.11 -18.13 -6.28
C ALA A 278 12.56 -16.95 -7.15
N ILE A 279 11.90 -15.80 -7.02
CA ILE A 279 12.30 -14.55 -7.70
C ILE A 279 13.69 -14.11 -7.23
N PHE A 280 13.91 -13.98 -5.92
CA PHE A 280 15.18 -13.51 -5.36
C PHE A 280 16.36 -14.43 -5.65
N ALA A 281 16.10 -15.72 -5.88
CA ALA A 281 17.12 -16.69 -6.26
C ALA A 281 17.44 -16.67 -7.77
N GLY A 282 16.78 -15.80 -8.55
CA GLY A 282 16.91 -15.74 -10.01
C GLY A 282 16.37 -16.96 -10.74
N LYS A 283 15.60 -17.84 -10.07
CA LYS A 283 15.10 -19.10 -10.63
C LYS A 283 13.80 -18.96 -11.39
N LEU A 284 13.03 -17.92 -11.09
CA LEU A 284 11.75 -17.65 -11.74
C LEU A 284 11.93 -16.58 -12.81
N HIS A 285 11.33 -16.81 -13.98
CA HIS A 285 11.19 -15.84 -15.06
C HIS A 285 9.71 -15.69 -15.42
N GLY A 286 9.30 -14.51 -15.88
CA GLY A 286 7.92 -14.22 -16.28
C GLY A 286 7.25 -13.12 -15.45
N PRO A 287 5.92 -12.98 -15.56
CA PRO A 287 5.19 -11.78 -15.13
C PRO A 287 5.40 -11.36 -13.67
N ALA A 288 5.43 -12.32 -12.72
CA ALA A 288 5.69 -12.00 -11.32
C ALA A 288 7.08 -11.36 -11.12
N ARG A 289 8.12 -11.87 -11.78
CA ARG A 289 9.46 -11.27 -11.74
C ARG A 289 9.47 -9.92 -12.41
N ASP A 290 8.86 -9.80 -13.59
CA ASP A 290 8.84 -8.56 -14.36
C ASP A 290 8.12 -7.42 -13.59
N ALA A 291 7.09 -7.75 -12.79
CA ALA A 291 6.39 -6.79 -11.94
C ALA A 291 7.33 -6.25 -10.86
N VAL A 292 8.15 -7.12 -10.26
CA VAL A 292 9.19 -6.73 -9.30
C VAL A 292 10.24 -5.87 -9.98
N LEU A 293 10.68 -6.20 -11.19
CA LEU A 293 11.68 -5.40 -11.92
C LEU A 293 11.16 -3.98 -12.21
N LEU A 294 9.94 -3.85 -12.71
CA LEU A 294 9.34 -2.55 -13.04
C LEU A 294 9.16 -1.68 -11.79
N ASN A 295 8.60 -2.23 -10.71
CA ASN A 295 8.44 -1.51 -9.44
C ASN A 295 9.78 -1.18 -8.78
N SER A 296 10.73 -2.10 -8.80
CA SER A 296 12.08 -1.84 -8.30
C SER A 296 12.77 -0.74 -9.09
N ALA A 297 12.56 -0.64 -10.41
CA ALA A 297 13.13 0.43 -11.23
C ALA A 297 12.66 1.82 -10.78
N GLY A 298 11.34 2.00 -10.55
CA GLY A 298 10.81 3.25 -10.00
C GLY A 298 11.40 3.58 -8.62
N ALA A 299 11.52 2.57 -7.74
CA ALA A 299 12.12 2.76 -6.41
C ALA A 299 13.63 3.04 -6.45
N LEU A 300 14.37 2.43 -7.38
CA LEU A 300 15.80 2.68 -7.63
C LEU A 300 16.05 4.09 -8.16
N MET A 301 15.15 4.61 -9.00
CA MET A 301 15.18 6.02 -9.41
C MET A 301 15.04 6.93 -8.19
N MET A 302 14.06 6.68 -7.32
CA MET A 302 13.87 7.47 -6.08
C MET A 302 15.09 7.46 -5.16
N GLY A 303 15.87 6.37 -5.14
CA GLY A 303 17.14 6.27 -4.42
C GLY A 303 18.39 6.73 -5.18
N HIS A 304 18.25 7.37 -6.35
CA HIS A 304 19.34 7.82 -7.22
C HIS A 304 20.35 6.72 -7.59
N ARG A 305 19.86 5.48 -7.77
CA ARG A 305 20.67 4.35 -8.27
C ARG A 305 20.41 4.04 -9.75
N ALA A 306 19.40 4.66 -10.35
CA ALA A 306 19.10 4.59 -11.78
C ALA A 306 18.59 5.96 -12.28
N ALA A 307 18.96 6.35 -13.52
CA ALA A 307 18.50 7.62 -14.09
C ALA A 307 17.11 7.52 -14.74
N ASN A 308 16.73 6.32 -15.17
CA ASN A 308 15.47 6.05 -15.86
C ASN A 308 15.00 4.61 -15.60
N PHE A 309 13.77 4.29 -16.02
CA PHE A 309 13.19 2.95 -15.84
C PHE A 309 13.98 1.84 -16.51
N ALA A 310 14.54 2.06 -17.71
CA ALA A 310 15.29 1.02 -18.43
C ALA A 310 16.56 0.62 -17.67
N GLU A 311 17.34 1.60 -17.21
CA GLU A 311 18.50 1.37 -16.33
C GLU A 311 18.09 0.71 -15.01
N GLY A 312 16.98 1.16 -14.41
CA GLY A 312 16.46 0.60 -13.17
C GLY A 312 16.06 -0.88 -13.30
N ILE A 313 15.40 -1.25 -14.40
CA ILE A 313 15.01 -2.64 -14.70
C ILE A 313 16.25 -3.50 -14.86
N GLN A 314 17.25 -3.01 -15.61
CA GLN A 314 18.51 -3.74 -15.82
C GLN A 314 19.27 -3.94 -14.51
N LEU A 315 19.39 -2.90 -13.68
CA LEU A 315 20.04 -2.98 -12.38
C LEU A 315 19.30 -3.94 -11.43
N ALA A 316 17.97 -3.85 -11.36
CA ALA A 316 17.15 -4.74 -10.55
C ALA A 316 17.34 -6.22 -10.97
N ALA A 317 17.35 -6.49 -12.27
CA ALA A 317 17.60 -7.84 -12.80
C ALA A 317 18.99 -8.34 -12.42
N GLN A 318 20.02 -7.51 -12.59
CA GLN A 318 21.39 -7.85 -12.21
C GLN A 318 21.51 -8.18 -10.71
N LEU A 319 20.93 -7.37 -9.84
CA LEU A 319 20.99 -7.60 -8.38
C LEU A 319 20.31 -8.91 -7.96
N ILE A 320 19.19 -9.25 -8.62
CA ILE A 320 18.48 -10.50 -8.41
C ILE A 320 19.32 -11.69 -8.88
N ASP A 321 19.81 -11.64 -10.12
CA ASP A 321 20.53 -12.74 -10.76
C ASP A 321 21.90 -13.01 -10.11
N GLU A 322 22.56 -11.97 -9.58
CA GLU A 322 23.79 -12.10 -8.79
C GLU A 322 23.55 -12.63 -7.36
N GLY A 323 22.29 -12.87 -6.97
CA GLY A 323 21.91 -13.39 -5.66
C GLY A 323 22.08 -12.39 -4.51
N LYS A 324 22.29 -11.10 -4.81
CA LYS A 324 22.45 -10.04 -3.78
C LYS A 324 21.16 -9.84 -3.00
N VAL A 325 20.01 -9.94 -3.67
CA VAL A 325 18.68 -9.82 -3.03
C VAL A 325 18.42 -10.99 -2.08
N THR A 326 18.76 -12.23 -2.49
CA THR A 326 18.70 -13.41 -1.61
C THR A 326 19.59 -13.24 -0.37
N ARG A 327 20.80 -12.69 -0.54
CA ARG A 327 21.70 -12.41 0.59
C ARG A 327 21.09 -11.38 1.55
N LYS A 328 20.51 -10.31 1.02
CA LYS A 328 19.86 -9.26 1.82
C LYS A 328 18.70 -9.81 2.65
N LEU A 329 17.88 -10.70 2.07
CA LEU A 329 16.83 -11.39 2.82
C LEU A 329 17.40 -12.22 3.98
N ARG A 330 18.48 -12.98 3.75
CA ARG A 330 19.13 -13.77 4.81
C ARG A 330 19.69 -12.88 5.92
N GLU A 331 20.35 -11.79 5.56
CA GLU A 331 20.88 -10.80 6.52
C GLU A 331 19.76 -10.25 7.41
N LEU A 332 18.61 -9.86 6.84
CA LEU A 332 17.47 -9.38 7.61
C LEU A 332 16.89 -10.46 8.53
N VAL A 333 16.70 -11.68 8.03
CA VAL A 333 16.20 -12.80 8.84
C VAL A 333 17.12 -13.05 10.03
N MET A 334 18.43 -13.25 9.80
CA MET A 334 19.40 -13.51 10.86
C MET A 334 19.44 -12.37 11.89
N MET A 335 19.59 -11.13 11.42
CA MET A 335 19.72 -9.98 12.31
C MET A 335 18.43 -9.70 13.09
N SER A 336 17.26 -9.94 12.50
CA SER A 336 15.98 -9.81 13.21
C SER A 336 15.85 -10.84 14.34
N HIS A 337 16.40 -12.04 14.18
CA HIS A 337 16.44 -13.05 15.24
C HIS A 337 17.46 -12.70 16.32
N ASP A 338 18.68 -12.31 15.93
CA ASP A 338 19.76 -11.98 16.86
C ASP A 338 19.41 -10.81 17.78
N LEU A 339 18.75 -9.78 17.23
CA LEU A 339 18.34 -8.60 18.00
C LEU A 339 17.08 -8.84 18.83
N ALA A 340 16.19 -9.76 18.43
CA ALA A 340 15.04 -10.16 19.23
C ALA A 340 15.43 -10.99 20.46
N ALA A 341 16.58 -11.68 20.41
CA ALA A 341 17.11 -12.48 21.52
C ALA A 341 17.82 -11.63 22.60
N GLN A 342 18.07 -10.34 22.35
CA GLN A 342 18.70 -9.46 23.33
C GLN A 342 17.64 -8.94 24.31
N PRO A 343 17.78 -9.18 25.64
CA PRO A 343 16.85 -8.63 26.62
C PRO A 343 16.90 -7.10 26.57
N ALA A 344 15.72 -6.48 26.54
CA ALA A 344 15.58 -5.02 26.61
C ALA A 344 16.41 -4.48 27.79
N THR A 345 17.42 -3.67 27.48
CA THR A 345 18.28 -3.04 28.49
C THR A 345 17.40 -2.16 29.38
N PRO A 346 17.34 -2.37 30.71
CA PRO A 346 16.62 -1.48 31.59
C PRO A 346 17.33 -0.12 31.62
N ALA A 347 16.56 0.96 31.58
CA ALA A 347 17.06 2.31 31.80
C ALA A 347 17.86 2.37 33.12
N VAL A 348 19.12 2.74 33.03
CA VAL A 348 20.05 2.88 34.16
C VAL A 348 19.52 3.98 35.09
N LYS A 349 19.03 3.58 36.26
CA LYS A 349 18.92 4.48 37.42
C LYS A 349 20.28 4.58 38.08
N ASN A 350 20.79 5.80 38.17
CA ASN A 350 21.97 6.16 38.96
C ASN A 350 21.86 5.58 40.38
N VAL A 351 22.81 4.73 40.76
CA VAL A 351 23.08 4.39 42.16
C VAL A 351 24.48 4.87 42.49
N VAL A 352 24.53 5.72 43.51
CA VAL A 352 25.70 6.35 44.09
C VAL A 352 26.59 5.27 44.73
N ALA A 353 27.89 5.35 44.45
CA ALA A 353 28.91 4.51 45.05
C ALA A 353 29.19 4.93 46.50
N THR A 354 29.21 3.96 47.42
CA THR A 354 29.91 4.07 48.70
C THR A 354 30.68 2.77 48.93
N GLY A 355 32.01 2.88 48.98
CA GLY A 355 32.91 1.76 49.23
C GLY A 355 33.01 1.39 50.71
N VAL A 356 33.49 0.18 50.96
CA VAL A 356 34.17 -0.23 52.20
C VAL A 356 35.18 -1.34 51.84
N GLU A 357 36.42 -1.16 52.29
CA GLU A 357 37.56 -2.08 52.21
C GLU A 357 37.43 -3.25 53.19
N SER A 358 38.12 -4.37 52.92
CA SER A 358 38.70 -5.29 53.93
C SER A 358 39.65 -6.33 53.29
N PRO A 359 40.64 -6.86 54.01
CA PRO A 359 42.01 -7.00 53.52
C PRO A 359 42.48 -8.42 53.15
N THR A 360 43.65 -8.43 52.49
CA THR A 360 44.54 -9.53 52.10
C THR A 360 45.15 -10.32 53.28
N VAL A 361 45.35 -11.63 53.09
CA VAL A 361 46.26 -12.48 53.89
C VAL A 361 47.20 -13.27 52.96
N ALA A 362 48.48 -13.32 53.32
CA ALA A 362 49.62 -13.88 52.58
C ALA A 362 49.85 -15.41 52.87
N PRO A 363 50.70 -16.12 52.11
CA PRO A 363 50.75 -17.59 52.06
C PRO A 363 51.75 -18.23 53.03
N LEU A 364 51.50 -19.49 53.42
CA LEU A 364 52.40 -20.34 54.21
C LEU A 364 53.37 -21.14 53.32
N ALA A 365 54.65 -21.17 53.71
CA ALA A 365 55.73 -21.93 53.09
C ALA A 365 55.89 -23.34 53.69
N ALA A 366 56.41 -24.25 52.86
CA ALA A 366 56.58 -25.68 53.09
C ALA A 366 57.79 -26.06 53.97
N ALA A 367 57.77 -27.29 54.52
CA ALA A 367 58.96 -28.06 54.88
C ALA A 367 58.66 -29.58 54.88
N ASP A 368 59.58 -30.37 54.30
CA ASP A 368 59.68 -31.84 54.23
C ASP A 368 61.22 -32.16 54.17
N PRO A 369 61.81 -33.40 54.31
CA PRO A 369 61.35 -34.74 54.75
C PRO A 369 62.32 -35.53 55.70
N ALA A 370 61.94 -36.81 55.99
CA ALA A 370 62.76 -38.06 56.22
C ALA A 370 62.83 -38.65 57.67
N LEU A 371 62.74 -39.96 58.02
CA LEU A 371 62.57 -41.29 57.33
C LEU A 371 62.17 -42.44 58.36
N VAL A 372 61.14 -43.29 58.05
CA VAL A 372 60.83 -44.75 58.43
C VAL A 372 60.30 -45.17 59.85
N PRO A 373 59.32 -46.12 60.07
CA PRO A 373 57.93 -46.30 59.56
C PRO A 373 56.84 -46.56 60.67
N PRO A 374 55.69 -45.88 60.72
CA PRO A 374 54.50 -46.33 61.47
C PRO A 374 53.41 -46.76 60.48
N SER A 375 53.55 -47.94 59.89
CA SER A 375 52.80 -48.30 58.67
C SER A 375 51.33 -48.64 58.91
N ALA A 376 50.92 -49.25 60.03
CA ALA A 376 49.49 -49.60 60.21
C ALA A 376 48.63 -48.39 60.66
N GLU A 377 49.12 -47.62 61.64
CA GLU A 377 48.32 -46.58 62.30
C GLU A 377 48.15 -45.33 61.42
N ARG A 378 49.18 -44.93 60.66
CA ARG A 378 49.06 -43.84 59.68
C ARG A 378 48.22 -44.24 58.46
N ILE A 379 48.24 -45.51 58.04
CA ILE A 379 47.36 -45.98 56.96
C ILE A 379 45.92 -45.98 57.45
N TRP A 380 45.64 -46.47 58.66
CA TRP A 380 44.30 -46.43 59.26
C TRP A 380 43.79 -45.00 59.43
N GLN A 381 44.59 -44.09 59.98
CA GLN A 381 44.23 -42.67 60.07
C GLN A 381 44.04 -42.05 58.68
N GLY A 382 44.90 -42.38 57.71
CA GLY A 382 44.76 -41.90 56.33
C GLY A 382 43.46 -42.37 55.66
N ILE A 383 43.06 -43.62 55.87
CA ILE A 383 41.79 -44.18 55.36
C ILE A 383 40.59 -43.54 56.05
N LEU A 384 40.63 -43.39 57.38
CA LEU A 384 39.56 -42.73 58.15
C LEU A 384 39.38 -41.26 57.74
N GLU A 385 40.47 -40.51 57.58
CA GLU A 385 40.41 -39.08 57.26
C GLU A 385 40.11 -38.79 55.78
N SER A 386 40.46 -39.71 54.87
CA SER A 386 40.11 -39.57 53.45
C SER A 386 38.69 -40.05 53.12
N ALA A 387 38.01 -40.73 54.05
CA ALA A 387 36.65 -41.19 53.84
C ALA A 387 35.69 -40.00 53.67
N PRO A 388 34.86 -39.99 52.60
CA PRO A 388 33.87 -38.93 52.39
C PRO A 388 32.69 -39.02 53.37
N ASP A 389 32.46 -40.20 53.94
CA ASP A 389 31.41 -40.45 54.93
C ASP A 389 31.88 -40.03 56.34
N GLY A 390 30.96 -39.50 57.15
CA GLY A 390 31.23 -39.23 58.56
C GLY A 390 31.35 -40.53 59.34
N ILE A 391 32.52 -40.79 59.92
CA ILE A 391 32.79 -42.04 60.64
C ILE A 391 33.04 -41.74 62.11
N LEU A 392 32.32 -42.46 62.98
CA LEU A 392 32.47 -42.43 64.43
C LEU A 392 32.66 -43.86 64.96
N VAL A 393 33.61 -44.05 65.88
CA VAL A 393 33.74 -45.28 66.67
C VAL A 393 33.29 -44.97 68.09
N LEU A 394 32.36 -45.76 68.61
CA LEU A 394 31.73 -45.60 69.91
C LEU A 394 32.09 -46.77 70.81
N ASN A 395 32.23 -46.54 72.12
CA ASN A 395 32.37 -47.62 73.11
C ASN A 395 31.00 -48.22 73.53
N GLN A 396 31.00 -49.24 74.39
CA GLN A 396 29.77 -49.83 74.96
C GLN A 396 28.83 -48.83 75.65
N GLN A 397 29.34 -47.70 76.12
CA GLN A 397 28.55 -46.65 76.77
C GLN A 397 28.07 -45.57 75.78
N GLY A 398 28.38 -45.69 74.48
CA GLY A 398 28.04 -44.73 73.44
C GLY A 398 28.90 -43.47 73.42
N LEU A 399 30.07 -43.49 74.08
CA LEU A 399 31.05 -42.40 74.04
C LEU A 399 31.89 -42.49 72.77
N VAL A 400 32.17 -41.35 72.14
CA VAL A 400 32.99 -41.28 70.92
C VAL A 400 34.46 -41.54 71.26
N LEU A 401 35.03 -42.61 70.70
CA LEU A 401 36.45 -42.96 70.79
C LEU A 401 37.25 -42.43 69.60
N VAL A 402 36.65 -42.45 68.41
CA VAL A 402 37.30 -41.98 67.17
C VAL A 402 36.27 -41.23 66.35
N SER A 403 36.68 -40.13 65.74
CA SER A 403 35.89 -39.38 64.76
C SER A 403 36.82 -38.88 63.65
N ASN A 404 36.37 -38.92 62.39
CA ASN A 404 37.12 -38.36 61.27
C ASN A 404 36.70 -36.91 60.97
N THR A 405 37.46 -36.22 60.12
CA THR A 405 37.15 -34.84 59.69
C THR A 405 35.77 -34.73 59.05
N ALA A 406 35.31 -35.75 58.31
CA ALA A 406 33.97 -35.75 57.73
C ALA A 406 32.85 -35.77 58.80
N ALA A 407 33.01 -36.53 59.89
CA ALA A 407 32.11 -36.50 61.03
C ALA A 407 32.17 -35.13 61.73
N GLY A 408 33.37 -34.57 61.92
CA GLY A 408 33.51 -33.23 62.51
C GLY A 408 32.78 -32.14 61.71
N ARG A 409 32.79 -32.22 60.38
CA ARG A 409 32.00 -31.33 59.51
C ARG A 409 30.49 -31.56 59.66
N LEU A 410 30.06 -32.82 59.78
CA LEU A 410 28.64 -33.19 59.90
C LEU A 410 28.02 -32.75 61.23
N PHE A 411 28.79 -32.82 62.32
CA PHE A 411 28.38 -32.40 63.66
C PHE A 411 28.79 -30.96 64.01
N GLU A 412 29.41 -30.23 63.08
CA GLU A 412 29.96 -28.88 63.26
C GLU A 412 30.89 -28.73 64.49
N LEU A 413 31.61 -29.81 64.83
CA LEU A 413 32.50 -29.90 65.97
C LEU A 413 33.87 -30.41 65.53
N SER A 414 34.94 -29.96 66.18
CA SER A 414 36.25 -30.56 65.91
C SER A 414 36.28 -32.00 66.43
N PRO A 415 36.95 -32.94 65.74
CA PRO A 415 37.10 -34.33 66.20
C PRO A 415 37.59 -34.46 67.65
N ALA A 416 38.47 -33.54 68.08
CA ALA A 416 38.97 -33.47 69.45
C ALA A 416 37.90 -33.10 70.49
N HIS A 417 36.94 -32.25 70.14
CA HIS A 417 35.81 -31.90 71.00
C HIS A 417 34.71 -32.97 71.01
N MET A 418 34.74 -33.94 70.09
CA MET A 418 33.79 -35.06 70.10
C MET A 418 34.29 -36.21 70.98
N PHE A 419 35.60 -36.38 71.11
CA PHE A 419 36.22 -37.46 71.89
C PHE A 419 35.73 -37.48 73.35
N GLY A 420 35.31 -38.65 73.82
CA GLY A 420 34.81 -38.86 75.19
C GLY A 420 33.41 -38.31 75.46
N HIS A 421 32.78 -37.61 74.51
CA HIS A 421 31.41 -37.14 74.65
C HIS A 421 30.41 -38.24 74.25
N PRO A 422 29.26 -38.35 74.93
CA PRO A 422 28.19 -39.25 74.50
C PRO A 422 27.66 -38.84 73.13
N TYR A 423 27.77 -39.71 72.14
CA TYR A 423 27.36 -39.43 70.75
C TYR A 423 25.92 -38.91 70.65
N CYS A 424 25.00 -39.52 71.39
CA CYS A 424 23.59 -39.14 71.35
C CYS A 424 23.32 -37.71 71.85
N THR A 425 24.26 -37.07 72.56
CA THR A 425 24.14 -35.66 72.99
C THR A 425 24.60 -34.67 71.93
N LEU A 426 25.36 -35.14 70.93
CA LEU A 426 25.80 -34.38 69.78
C LEU A 426 24.69 -34.25 68.72
N LEU A 427 23.61 -35.02 68.87
CA LEU A 427 22.45 -35.02 67.97
C LEU A 427 21.37 -34.02 68.43
N PRO A 428 20.58 -33.46 67.48
CA PRO A 428 19.34 -32.76 67.77
C PRO A 428 18.40 -33.57 68.67
N ALA A 429 17.67 -32.89 69.56
CA ALA A 429 16.86 -33.49 70.62
C ALA A 429 15.82 -34.51 70.12
N ASP A 430 15.26 -34.28 68.94
CA ASP A 430 14.29 -35.13 68.24
C ASP A 430 14.88 -36.46 67.75
N LEU A 431 16.17 -36.49 67.41
CA LEU A 431 16.86 -37.69 66.92
C LEU A 431 17.51 -38.53 68.03
N GLN A 432 17.76 -37.95 69.21
CA GLN A 432 18.50 -38.63 70.28
C GLN A 432 17.84 -39.92 70.75
N LEU A 433 16.51 -39.94 70.85
CA LEU A 433 15.78 -41.13 71.33
C LEU A 433 15.89 -42.29 70.35
N GLN A 434 15.71 -42.01 69.05
CA GLN A 434 15.85 -43.00 67.98
C GLN A 434 17.27 -43.58 67.96
N HIS A 435 18.30 -42.73 67.98
CA HIS A 435 19.69 -43.19 67.98
C HIS A 435 20.06 -43.99 69.23
N ARG A 436 19.55 -43.63 70.42
CA ARG A 436 19.74 -44.44 71.64
C ARG A 436 19.12 -45.82 71.51
N GLN A 437 17.91 -45.91 70.94
CA GLN A 437 17.24 -47.19 70.71
C GLN A 437 18.01 -48.06 69.70
N GLN A 438 18.49 -47.46 68.60
CA GLN A 438 19.28 -48.18 67.60
C GLN A 438 20.62 -48.66 68.17
N LEU A 439 21.32 -47.83 68.95
CA LEU A 439 22.56 -48.21 69.62
C LEU A 439 22.33 -49.38 70.57
N ALA A 440 21.30 -49.31 71.42
CA ALA A 440 20.95 -50.39 72.35
C ALA A 440 20.57 -51.69 71.63
N ALA A 441 19.86 -51.59 70.50
CA ALA A 441 19.47 -52.75 69.69
C ALA A 441 20.68 -53.43 69.05
N VAL A 442 21.61 -52.67 68.49
CA VAL A 442 22.87 -53.18 67.91
C VAL A 442 23.75 -53.85 68.99
N GLN A 443 23.79 -53.28 70.20
CA GLN A 443 24.53 -53.85 71.34
C GLN A 443 23.95 -55.19 71.81
N GLN A 444 22.63 -55.32 71.88
CA GLN A 444 21.98 -56.53 72.40
C GLN A 444 21.92 -57.67 71.39
N GLN A 445 21.77 -57.35 70.10
CA GLN A 445 21.47 -58.36 69.06
C GLN A 445 22.63 -58.56 68.07
N ALA A 446 23.74 -57.81 68.20
CA ALA A 446 24.92 -57.90 67.34
C ALA A 446 24.60 -57.85 65.83
N HIS A 447 23.59 -57.06 65.42
CA HIS A 447 23.20 -56.89 64.03
C HIS A 447 23.60 -55.51 63.50
N ILE A 448 23.64 -55.35 62.18
CA ILE A 448 23.87 -54.07 61.52
C ILE A 448 22.54 -53.33 61.42
N ALA A 449 22.43 -52.16 62.05
CA ALA A 449 21.27 -51.28 61.87
C ALA A 449 21.56 -50.25 60.77
N GLN A 450 20.58 -50.02 59.90
CA GLN A 450 20.65 -49.02 58.83
C GLN A 450 19.32 -48.28 58.69
N TRP A 451 19.37 -46.97 58.54
CA TRP A 451 18.19 -46.14 58.32
C TRP A 451 18.57 -44.85 57.60
N GLU A 452 17.58 -44.17 57.04
CA GLU A 452 17.74 -42.81 56.52
C GLU A 452 17.11 -41.82 57.50
N GLU A 453 17.71 -40.66 57.64
CA GLU A 453 17.19 -39.59 58.47
C GLU A 453 17.48 -38.22 57.89
N ARG A 454 16.78 -37.23 58.43
CA ARG A 454 17.05 -35.83 58.13
C ARG A 454 17.70 -35.18 59.34
N MET A 455 18.87 -34.61 59.13
CA MET A 455 19.57 -33.82 60.13
C MET A 455 19.81 -32.43 59.53
N HIS A 456 19.18 -31.40 60.08
CA HIS A 456 19.14 -30.05 59.50
C HIS A 456 18.63 -30.07 58.02
N ASP A 457 19.43 -29.58 57.07
CA ASP A 457 19.13 -29.56 55.63
C ASP A 457 19.69 -30.77 54.86
N LEU A 458 20.33 -31.71 55.55
CA LEU A 458 20.94 -32.89 54.97
C LEU A 458 20.03 -34.13 55.10
N GLN A 459 20.03 -34.96 54.06
CA GLN A 459 19.50 -36.32 54.10
C GLN A 459 20.69 -37.26 54.33
N LEU A 460 20.66 -38.01 55.42
CA LEU A 460 21.75 -38.88 55.83
C LEU A 460 21.31 -40.34 55.79
N ALA A 461 22.13 -41.19 55.19
CA ALA A 461 22.04 -42.64 55.36
C ALA A 461 22.97 -43.05 56.50
N GLN A 462 22.38 -43.54 57.59
CA GLN A 462 23.07 -43.96 58.80
C GLN A 462 23.26 -45.47 58.82
N ARG A 463 24.42 -45.91 59.28
CA ARG A 463 24.72 -47.33 59.48
C ARG A 463 25.52 -47.56 60.76
N LEU A 464 24.97 -48.35 61.67
CA LEU A 464 25.62 -48.81 62.89
C LEU A 464 26.09 -50.26 62.72
N ILE A 465 27.37 -50.51 62.97
CA ILE A 465 28.03 -51.79 62.74
C ILE A 465 28.81 -52.17 64.01
N PRO A 466 28.53 -53.31 64.66
CA PRO A 466 29.36 -53.78 65.77
C PRO A 466 30.75 -54.22 65.25
N ILE A 467 31.82 -53.83 65.94
CA ILE A 467 33.21 -54.20 65.59
C ILE A 467 33.58 -55.51 66.31
N ASN A 468 34.30 -56.41 65.64
CA ASN A 468 34.65 -57.77 66.09
C ASN A 468 35.44 -57.88 67.42
N ASP A 469 35.79 -56.77 68.07
CA ASP A 469 36.44 -56.71 69.38
C ASP A 469 35.43 -56.73 70.56
N GLY A 470 34.14 -56.94 70.27
CA GLY A 470 33.07 -57.14 71.27
C GLY A 470 32.56 -55.86 71.96
N ASP A 471 33.38 -54.81 72.03
CA ASP A 471 33.09 -53.66 72.90
C ASP A 471 32.83 -52.33 72.16
N ASN A 472 33.07 -52.27 70.85
CA ASN A 472 33.01 -51.02 70.07
C ASN A 472 32.03 -51.09 68.90
N ILE A 473 31.42 -49.95 68.56
CA ILE A 473 30.43 -49.80 67.48
C ILE A 473 30.89 -48.72 66.51
N LEU A 474 30.91 -49.05 65.22
CA LEU A 474 31.17 -48.13 64.13
C LEU A 474 29.86 -47.52 63.64
N LEU A 475 29.76 -46.19 63.65
CA LEU A 475 28.71 -45.42 63.01
C LEU A 475 29.27 -44.78 61.73
N ILE A 476 28.58 -45.00 60.61
CA ILE A 476 28.86 -44.35 59.33
C ILE A 476 27.64 -43.52 58.95
N SER A 477 27.87 -42.23 58.72
CA SER A 477 26.87 -41.25 58.31
C SER A 477 27.22 -40.74 56.90
N ARG A 478 26.42 -41.12 55.89
CA ARG A 478 26.62 -40.69 54.50
C ARG A 478 25.62 -39.62 54.09
N ASP A 479 26.08 -38.51 53.52
CA ASP A 479 25.21 -37.50 52.90
C ASP A 479 24.68 -37.99 51.53
N ILE A 480 23.36 -38.16 51.43
CA ILE A 480 22.63 -38.58 50.23
C ILE A 480 21.77 -37.44 49.64
N THR A 481 21.95 -36.20 50.10
CA THR A 481 21.11 -35.04 49.73
C THR A 481 21.14 -34.77 48.23
N ALA A 482 22.32 -34.79 47.61
CA ALA A 482 22.48 -34.54 46.18
C ALA A 482 21.78 -35.62 45.33
N GLN A 483 21.86 -36.89 45.75
CA GLN A 483 21.21 -38.01 45.07
C GLN A 483 19.69 -37.88 45.12
N ARG A 484 19.11 -37.60 46.30
CA ARG A 484 17.66 -37.43 46.47
C ARG A 484 17.12 -36.24 45.68
N ARG A 485 17.87 -35.13 45.61
CA ARG A 485 17.49 -33.96 44.79
C ARG A 485 17.47 -34.30 43.30
N LEU A 486 18.41 -35.11 42.81
CA LEU A 486 18.46 -35.53 41.40
C LEU A 486 17.30 -36.48 41.06
N GLU A 487 17.07 -37.51 41.88
CA GLU A 487 15.96 -38.46 41.72
C GLU A 487 14.60 -37.74 41.71
N ALA A 488 14.37 -36.85 42.68
CA ALA A 488 13.15 -36.05 42.76
C ALA A 488 13.00 -35.09 41.56
N SER A 489 14.10 -34.50 41.08
CA SER A 489 14.09 -33.63 39.89
C SER A 489 13.71 -34.40 38.64
N GLU A 490 14.25 -35.60 38.44
CA GLU A 490 13.93 -36.44 37.29
C GLU A 490 12.47 -36.92 37.33
N GLN A 491 11.99 -37.36 38.50
CA GLN A 491 10.60 -37.77 38.68
C GLN A 491 9.63 -36.61 38.44
N ASN A 492 9.96 -35.40 38.92
CA ASN A 492 9.15 -34.20 38.70
C ASN A 492 9.15 -33.77 37.22
N LYS A 493 10.30 -33.85 36.53
CA LYS A 493 10.38 -33.61 35.08
C LYS A 493 9.52 -34.60 34.29
N ARG A 494 9.60 -35.90 34.60
CA ARG A 494 8.78 -36.95 33.94
C ARG A 494 7.29 -36.75 34.19
N ALA A 495 6.90 -36.49 35.44
CA ALA A 495 5.51 -36.21 35.79
C ALA A 495 4.98 -34.99 35.04
N ARG A 496 5.75 -33.89 35.00
CA ARG A 496 5.36 -32.67 34.28
C ARG A 496 5.20 -32.89 32.79
N LEU A 497 6.11 -33.61 32.13
CA LEU A 497 6.00 -33.92 30.70
C LEU A 497 4.78 -34.80 30.40
N HIS A 498 4.52 -35.81 31.24
CA HIS A 498 3.35 -36.65 31.09
C HIS A 498 2.06 -35.84 31.25
N THR A 499 1.93 -35.01 32.29
CA THR A 499 0.77 -34.13 32.48
C THR A 499 0.57 -33.17 31.31
N LEU A 500 1.64 -32.62 30.72
CA LEU A 500 1.52 -31.76 29.54
C LEU A 500 0.90 -32.51 28.37
N ILE A 501 1.38 -33.71 28.05
CA ILE A 501 0.86 -34.51 26.93
C ILE A 501 -0.61 -34.93 27.17
N GLU A 502 -0.95 -35.30 28.41
CA GLU A 502 -2.31 -35.72 28.77
C GLU A 502 -3.34 -34.58 28.76
N THR A 503 -2.91 -33.34 29.02
CA THR A 503 -3.80 -32.17 29.10
C THR A 503 -3.98 -31.44 27.78
N LEU A 504 -3.19 -31.78 26.75
CA LEU A 504 -3.31 -31.14 25.44
C LEU A 504 -4.63 -31.52 24.75
N PRO A 505 -5.32 -30.54 24.14
CA PRO A 505 -6.58 -30.79 23.43
C PRO A 505 -6.38 -31.51 22.08
N ASP A 506 -5.14 -31.55 21.59
CA ASP A 506 -4.75 -32.24 20.35
C ASP A 506 -4.67 -33.76 20.58
N LEU A 507 -4.96 -34.56 19.55
CA LEU A 507 -4.71 -36.01 19.61
C LEU A 507 -3.22 -36.27 19.38
N ILE A 508 -2.57 -36.98 20.29
CA ILE A 508 -1.12 -37.24 20.22
C ILE A 508 -0.85 -38.74 20.32
N TRP A 509 -0.03 -39.26 19.41
CA TRP A 509 0.39 -40.65 19.41
C TRP A 509 1.82 -40.82 18.94
N LEU A 510 2.43 -41.94 19.34
CA LEU A 510 3.71 -42.41 18.84
C LEU A 510 3.53 -43.80 18.23
N GLN A 511 4.17 -44.04 17.10
CA GLN A 511 4.23 -45.34 16.42
C GLN A 511 5.68 -45.75 16.18
N ASP A 512 5.95 -47.06 16.21
CA ASP A 512 7.20 -47.64 15.75
C ASP A 512 7.31 -47.64 14.22
N LYS A 513 8.45 -48.11 13.68
CA LYS A 513 8.68 -48.23 12.23
C LYS A 513 7.70 -49.15 11.50
N ALA A 514 7.03 -50.05 12.22
CA ALA A 514 6.05 -50.98 11.64
C ALA A 514 4.61 -50.43 11.72
N GLY A 515 4.44 -49.17 12.16
CA GLY A 515 3.16 -48.51 12.34
C GLY A 515 2.41 -48.96 13.59
N ARG A 516 3.08 -49.61 14.56
CA ARG A 516 2.45 -50.05 15.80
C ARG A 516 2.50 -48.96 16.84
N TYR A 517 1.37 -48.71 17.50
CA TYR A 517 1.28 -47.70 18.56
C TYR A 517 2.18 -48.04 19.74
N LEU A 518 2.99 -47.07 20.15
CA LEU A 518 3.85 -47.14 21.34
C LEU A 518 3.16 -46.51 22.54
N ASN A 519 2.69 -45.27 22.37
CA ASN A 519 2.01 -44.49 23.40
C ASN A 519 1.02 -43.50 22.75
N CYS A 520 0.01 -43.06 23.49
CA CYS A 520 -0.89 -42.00 23.09
C CYS A 520 -1.47 -41.26 24.30
N ASN A 521 -1.99 -40.05 24.10
CA ASN A 521 -2.64 -39.28 25.17
C ASN A 521 -4.12 -39.66 25.35
N HIS A 522 -4.74 -39.26 26.47
CA HIS A 522 -6.13 -39.54 26.77
C HIS A 522 -7.11 -39.05 25.69
N ARG A 523 -6.80 -37.95 25.01
CA ARG A 523 -7.62 -37.44 23.90
C ARG A 523 -7.65 -38.45 22.74
N PHE A 524 -6.52 -39.09 22.43
CA PHE A 524 -6.43 -40.14 21.42
C PHE A 524 -7.18 -41.42 21.83
N GLU A 525 -7.15 -41.81 23.11
CA GLU A 525 -7.97 -42.93 23.62
C GLU A 525 -9.45 -42.74 23.33
N ARG A 526 -9.96 -41.51 23.50
CA ARG A 526 -11.36 -41.16 23.21
C ARG A 526 -11.69 -41.25 21.72
N PHE A 527 -10.74 -40.94 20.85
CA PHE A 527 -10.91 -41.08 19.41
C PHE A 527 -11.12 -42.53 19.00
N PHE A 528 -10.28 -43.45 19.51
CA PHE A 528 -10.45 -44.89 19.28
C PHE A 528 -11.51 -45.55 20.20
N GLY A 529 -12.01 -44.84 21.21
CA GLY A 529 -12.90 -45.40 22.23
C GLY A 529 -12.26 -46.54 23.03
N THR A 530 -10.93 -46.60 23.07
CA THR A 530 -10.16 -47.74 23.59
C THR A 530 -9.03 -47.22 24.49
N PRO A 531 -8.80 -47.81 25.68
CA PRO A 531 -7.68 -47.41 26.55
C PRO A 531 -6.31 -47.67 25.90
N GLU A 532 -5.31 -46.84 26.20
CA GLU A 532 -3.94 -46.89 25.67
C GLU A 532 -3.36 -48.30 25.79
N ALA A 533 -3.57 -48.97 26.92
CA ALA A 533 -3.09 -50.33 27.17
C ALA A 533 -3.52 -51.37 26.11
N LEU A 534 -4.68 -51.18 25.47
CA LEU A 534 -5.19 -52.03 24.39
C LEU A 534 -4.84 -51.51 22.99
N ILE A 535 -4.46 -50.24 22.88
CA ILE A 535 -3.96 -49.62 21.65
C ILE A 535 -2.51 -50.01 21.39
N LYS A 536 -1.68 -50.13 22.44
CA LYS A 536 -0.25 -50.46 22.30
C LYS A 536 -0.01 -51.75 21.51
N GLY A 537 0.89 -51.68 20.53
CA GLY A 537 1.27 -52.80 19.67
C GLY A 537 0.34 -53.07 18.48
N ARG A 538 -0.81 -52.38 18.40
CA ARG A 538 -1.82 -52.47 17.33
C ARG A 538 -1.57 -51.41 16.25
N ARG A 539 -2.29 -51.46 15.12
CA ARG A 539 -2.14 -50.55 13.97
C ARG A 539 -3.45 -49.85 13.63
N ASP A 540 -3.39 -48.80 12.80
CA ASP A 540 -4.54 -47.99 12.37
C ASP A 540 -5.70 -48.83 11.84
N VAL A 541 -5.39 -49.84 11.02
CA VAL A 541 -6.36 -50.76 10.41
C VAL A 541 -7.15 -51.59 11.41
N ASP A 542 -6.70 -51.69 12.65
CA ASP A 542 -7.39 -52.44 13.71
C ASP A 542 -8.55 -51.63 14.33
N PHE A 543 -8.57 -50.30 14.14
CA PHE A 543 -9.53 -49.38 14.78
C PHE A 543 -10.28 -48.47 13.80
N LEU A 544 -9.68 -48.16 12.64
CA LEU A 544 -10.19 -47.14 11.72
C LEU A 544 -10.80 -47.73 10.45
N PRO A 545 -11.75 -47.02 9.82
CA PRO A 545 -12.24 -47.36 8.48
C PRO A 545 -11.09 -47.44 7.47
N ALA A 546 -11.21 -48.33 6.49
CA ALA A 546 -10.13 -48.63 5.52
C ALA A 546 -9.60 -47.40 4.79
N GLU A 547 -10.47 -46.45 4.44
CA GLU A 547 -10.11 -45.22 3.74
C GLU A 547 -9.23 -44.29 4.61
N LEU A 548 -9.65 -44.04 5.85
CA LEU A 548 -8.90 -43.20 6.79
C LEU A 548 -7.59 -43.88 7.20
N ALA A 549 -7.62 -45.20 7.46
CA ALA A 549 -6.41 -45.96 7.78
C ALA A 549 -5.38 -45.91 6.63
N ALA A 550 -5.83 -46.00 5.38
CA ALA A 550 -4.96 -45.88 4.21
C ALA A 550 -4.34 -44.48 4.09
N ALA A 551 -5.14 -43.43 4.32
CA ALA A 551 -4.66 -42.05 4.28
C ALA A 551 -3.59 -41.78 5.36
N LEU A 552 -3.83 -42.24 6.60
CA LEU A 552 -2.86 -42.09 7.70
C LEU A 552 -1.58 -42.90 7.46
N PHE A 553 -1.72 -44.11 6.91
CA PHE A 553 -0.58 -44.96 6.57
C PHE A 553 0.28 -44.35 5.44
N GLN A 554 -0.34 -43.73 4.44
CA GLN A 554 0.39 -43.05 3.36
C GLN A 554 1.23 -41.88 3.90
N SER A 555 0.66 -41.06 4.78
CA SER A 555 1.39 -39.98 5.44
C SER A 555 2.53 -40.53 6.30
N PHE A 556 2.31 -41.67 6.97
CA PHE A 556 3.27 -42.29 7.89
C PHE A 556 4.49 -42.82 7.13
N GLU A 557 4.26 -43.56 6.05
CA GLU A 557 5.31 -44.07 5.16
C GLU A 557 6.12 -42.93 4.55
N LEU A 558 5.45 -41.86 4.13
CA LEU A 558 6.12 -40.69 3.58
C LEU A 558 7.02 -40.01 4.63
N ALA A 559 6.55 -39.88 5.88
CA ALA A 559 7.33 -39.30 6.97
C ALA A 559 8.57 -40.14 7.31
N LEU A 560 8.45 -41.47 7.30
CA LEU A 560 9.59 -42.39 7.50
C LEU A 560 10.61 -42.30 6.36
N ARG A 561 10.14 -42.33 5.11
CA ARG A 561 10.98 -42.33 3.92
C ARG A 561 11.74 -41.02 3.76
N GLU A 562 11.04 -39.91 3.87
CA GLU A 562 11.59 -38.57 3.64
C GLU A 562 12.29 -37.98 4.87
N LYS A 563 12.14 -38.62 6.04
CA LYS A 563 12.70 -38.17 7.33
C LYS A 563 12.35 -36.71 7.66
N ARG A 564 11.14 -36.29 7.30
CA ARG A 564 10.59 -34.95 7.55
C ARG A 564 9.13 -35.03 7.99
N ALA A 565 8.63 -33.95 8.57
CA ALA A 565 7.23 -33.85 8.94
C ALA A 565 6.34 -33.87 7.68
N VAL A 566 5.24 -34.61 7.75
CA VAL A 566 4.21 -34.69 6.71
C VAL A 566 2.91 -34.13 7.28
N LEU A 567 2.30 -33.22 6.53
CA LEU A 567 1.04 -32.57 6.87
C LEU A 567 -0.09 -33.15 6.02
N SER A 568 -1.23 -33.43 6.64
CA SER A 568 -2.45 -33.87 5.95
C SER A 568 -3.68 -33.38 6.69
N TRP A 569 -4.84 -33.34 6.03
CA TRP A 569 -6.11 -32.98 6.65
C TRP A 569 -7.12 -34.08 6.42
N GLN A 570 -7.88 -34.42 7.46
CA GLN A 570 -8.85 -35.50 7.40
C GLN A 570 -10.08 -35.17 8.23
N TRP A 571 -11.24 -35.62 7.75
CA TRP A 571 -12.40 -35.78 8.63
C TRP A 571 -12.20 -37.04 9.46
N ILE A 572 -12.26 -36.90 10.77
CA ILE A 572 -12.23 -38.02 11.70
C ILE A 572 -13.56 -38.12 12.44
N THR A 573 -13.90 -39.33 12.87
CA THR A 573 -15.11 -39.60 13.65
C THR A 573 -14.70 -40.29 14.95
N PHE A 574 -15.10 -39.73 16.09
CA PHE A 574 -14.80 -40.29 17.41
C PHE A 574 -15.66 -41.53 17.67
N ALA A 575 -15.03 -42.62 18.11
CA ALA A 575 -15.73 -43.89 18.34
C ALA A 575 -16.72 -43.85 19.50
N GLY A 576 -16.53 -42.94 20.47
CA GLY A 576 -17.36 -42.87 21.68
C GLY A 576 -18.74 -42.24 21.46
N ASP A 577 -18.81 -41.12 20.75
CA ASP A 577 -20.03 -40.30 20.58
C ASP A 577 -20.41 -40.04 19.12
N GLY A 578 -19.59 -40.50 18.16
CA GLY A 578 -19.80 -40.25 16.74
C GLY A 578 -19.55 -38.81 16.31
N HIS A 579 -18.96 -37.97 17.17
CA HIS A 579 -18.61 -36.60 16.84
C HIS A 579 -17.58 -36.57 15.71
N GLN A 580 -17.76 -35.64 14.77
CA GLN A 580 -16.85 -35.45 13.66
C GLN A 580 -16.05 -34.16 13.82
N GLU A 581 -14.74 -34.28 13.65
CA GLU A 581 -13.80 -33.17 13.67
C GLU A 581 -13.04 -33.17 12.34
N TYR A 582 -12.82 -31.98 11.78
CA TYR A 582 -11.88 -31.79 10.68
C TYR A 582 -10.52 -31.47 11.28
N VAL A 583 -9.58 -32.41 11.17
CA VAL A 583 -8.29 -32.32 11.85
C VAL A 583 -7.15 -32.08 10.87
N GLU A 584 -6.23 -31.23 11.29
CA GLU A 584 -4.90 -31.09 10.70
C GLU A 584 -3.97 -32.09 11.38
N ILE A 585 -3.37 -32.98 10.61
CA ILE A 585 -2.54 -34.08 11.08
C ILE A 585 -1.09 -33.85 10.65
N ILE A 586 -0.19 -33.77 11.63
CA ILE A 586 1.25 -33.66 11.46
C ILE A 586 1.90 -34.95 11.93
N GLN A 587 2.57 -35.66 11.03
CA GLN A 587 3.35 -36.84 11.35
C GLN A 587 4.85 -36.55 11.20
N THR A 588 5.57 -36.57 12.32
CA THR A 588 6.98 -36.19 12.42
C THR A 588 7.84 -37.39 12.82
N PRO A 589 8.90 -37.73 12.07
CA PRO A 589 9.81 -38.80 12.46
C PRO A 589 10.61 -38.41 13.71
N PHE A 590 10.78 -39.33 14.65
CA PHE A 590 11.58 -39.13 15.85
C PHE A 590 12.76 -40.10 15.93
N PHE A 591 13.83 -39.65 16.57
CA PHE A 591 15.13 -40.32 16.63
C PHE A 591 15.53 -40.60 18.08
N ASP A 592 16.33 -41.64 18.30
CA ASP A 592 16.96 -41.87 19.60
C ASP A 592 18.15 -40.93 19.86
N HIS A 593 18.78 -41.08 21.03
CA HIS A 593 19.95 -40.30 21.44
C HIS A 593 21.22 -40.58 20.59
N HIS A 594 21.20 -41.62 19.76
CA HIS A 594 22.24 -41.93 18.78
C HIS A 594 21.90 -41.44 17.36
N GLY A 595 20.76 -40.75 17.18
CA GLY A 595 20.30 -40.24 15.88
C GLY A 595 19.68 -41.31 14.99
N VAL A 596 19.37 -42.50 15.51
CA VAL A 596 18.70 -43.56 14.77
C VAL A 596 17.20 -43.31 14.76
N LEU A 597 16.60 -43.36 13.58
CA LEU A 597 15.15 -43.23 13.42
C LEU A 597 14.47 -44.32 14.24
N ASN A 598 13.50 -43.99 15.08
CA ASN A 598 12.77 -44.95 15.92
C ASN A 598 11.31 -45.12 15.50
N GLY A 599 10.72 -44.11 14.88
CA GLY A 599 9.32 -44.16 14.46
C GLY A 599 8.78 -42.79 14.11
N VAL A 600 7.46 -42.64 14.21
CA VAL A 600 6.74 -41.40 13.88
C VAL A 600 5.88 -40.97 15.06
N MET A 601 5.93 -39.68 15.38
CA MET A 601 5.02 -39.03 16.30
C MET A 601 3.95 -38.30 15.49
N GLY A 602 2.68 -38.60 15.75
CA GLY A 602 1.55 -37.92 15.16
C GLY A 602 0.89 -36.96 16.12
N ILE A 603 0.50 -35.80 15.61
CA ILE A 603 -0.34 -34.82 16.30
C ILE A 603 -1.49 -34.48 15.37
N ALA A 604 -2.73 -34.58 15.85
CA ALA A 604 -3.91 -34.13 15.12
C ALA A 604 -4.61 -33.02 15.90
N ARG A 605 -4.79 -31.87 15.24
CA ARG A 605 -5.42 -30.67 15.82
C ARG A 605 -6.78 -30.43 15.19
N ASP A 606 -7.79 -30.18 16.02
CA ASP A 606 -9.10 -29.76 15.55
C ASP A 606 -9.03 -28.36 14.91
N VAL A 607 -9.36 -28.30 13.63
CA VAL A 607 -9.47 -27.07 12.83
C VAL A 607 -10.86 -26.94 12.21
N THR A 608 -11.88 -27.59 12.79
CA THR A 608 -13.26 -27.60 12.30
C THR A 608 -13.83 -26.20 12.19
N ALA A 609 -13.69 -25.37 13.22
CA ALA A 609 -14.18 -23.99 13.20
C ALA A 609 -13.54 -23.15 12.08
N PHE A 610 -12.24 -23.33 11.84
CA PHE A 610 -11.55 -22.66 10.74
C PHE A 610 -12.08 -23.12 9.38
N LYS A 611 -12.29 -24.43 9.21
CA LYS A 611 -12.82 -25.00 7.96
C LYS A 611 -14.25 -24.54 7.68
N THR A 612 -15.15 -24.58 8.66
CA THR A 612 -16.54 -24.14 8.48
C THR A 612 -16.64 -22.66 8.14
N THR A 613 -15.90 -21.79 8.85
CA THR A 613 -15.87 -20.35 8.52
C THR A 613 -15.30 -20.10 7.13
N THR A 614 -14.27 -20.84 6.71
CA THR A 614 -13.70 -20.71 5.36
C THR A 614 -14.70 -21.10 4.27
N ASP A 615 -15.45 -22.19 4.48
CA ASP A 615 -16.46 -22.66 3.53
C ASP A 615 -17.67 -21.70 3.47
N GLU A 616 -18.10 -21.14 4.61
CA GLU A 616 -19.14 -20.10 4.68
C GLU A 616 -18.72 -18.81 3.97
N LEU A 617 -17.49 -18.35 4.20
CA LEU A 617 -16.95 -17.16 3.55
C LEU A 617 -16.88 -17.34 2.03
N THR A 618 -16.46 -18.52 1.58
CA THR A 618 -16.44 -18.86 0.15
C THR A 618 -17.84 -18.80 -0.44
N ARG A 619 -18.83 -19.38 0.24
CA ARG A 619 -20.23 -19.33 -0.19
C ARG A 619 -20.78 -17.90 -0.25
N HIS A 620 -20.46 -17.07 0.74
CA HIS A 620 -20.86 -15.66 0.75
C HIS A 620 -20.18 -14.84 -0.34
N ARG A 621 -18.89 -15.09 -0.61
CA ARG A 621 -18.17 -14.47 -1.73
C ARG A 621 -18.85 -14.79 -3.06
N ASP A 622 -19.14 -16.06 -3.32
CA ASP A 622 -19.77 -16.49 -4.57
C ASP A 622 -21.18 -15.87 -4.73
N GLN A 623 -21.93 -15.71 -3.64
CA GLN A 623 -23.21 -14.97 -3.64
C GLN A 623 -23.02 -13.47 -3.92
N LEU A 624 -22.02 -12.84 -3.32
CA LEU A 624 -21.72 -11.42 -3.54
C LEU A 624 -21.28 -11.15 -4.98
N GLU A 625 -20.45 -12.01 -5.57
CA GLU A 625 -20.06 -11.91 -6.98
C GLU A 625 -21.28 -11.95 -7.90
N LEU A 626 -22.24 -12.83 -7.62
CA LEU A 626 -23.48 -12.93 -8.38
C LEU A 626 -24.32 -11.63 -8.27
N ILE A 627 -24.45 -11.09 -7.05
CA ILE A 627 -25.16 -9.82 -6.81
C ILE A 627 -24.46 -8.64 -7.49
N VAL A 628 -23.13 -8.58 -7.41
CA VAL A 628 -22.32 -7.53 -8.06
C VAL A 628 -22.48 -7.59 -9.57
N ALA A 629 -22.47 -8.78 -10.17
CA ALA A 629 -22.70 -8.96 -11.61
C ALA A 629 -24.10 -8.45 -12.01
N GLU A 630 -25.13 -8.80 -11.23
CA GLU A 630 -26.51 -8.35 -11.49
C GLU A 630 -26.65 -6.82 -11.33
N ARG A 631 -26.06 -6.24 -10.28
CA ARG A 631 -26.06 -4.79 -10.04
C ARG A 631 -25.28 -4.02 -11.09
N THR A 632 -24.13 -4.53 -11.52
CA THR A 632 -23.31 -3.92 -12.58
C THR A 632 -24.09 -3.87 -13.89
N LYS A 633 -24.81 -4.95 -14.23
CA LYS A 633 -25.69 -4.99 -15.39
C LYS A 633 -26.83 -3.95 -15.29
N GLY A 634 -27.49 -3.86 -14.14
CA GLY A 634 -28.54 -2.87 -13.90
C GLY A 634 -28.03 -1.42 -13.99
N LEU A 635 -26.84 -1.15 -13.44
CA LEU A 635 -26.22 0.17 -13.50
C LEU A 635 -25.84 0.56 -14.93
N SER A 636 -25.27 -0.37 -15.71
CA SER A 636 -24.95 -0.14 -17.12
C SER A 636 -26.20 0.21 -17.94
N GLN A 637 -27.33 -0.44 -17.66
CA GLN A 637 -28.61 -0.12 -18.30
C GLN A 637 -29.11 1.28 -17.90
N ALA A 638 -29.05 1.63 -16.61
CA ALA A 638 -29.44 2.95 -16.13
C ALA A 638 -28.56 4.08 -16.71
N VAL A 639 -27.24 3.87 -16.80
CA VAL A 639 -26.32 4.83 -17.44
C VAL A 639 -26.65 5.01 -18.92
N THR A 640 -27.00 3.93 -19.62
CA THR A 640 -27.41 4.00 -21.03
C THR A 640 -28.70 4.79 -21.21
N GLN A 641 -29.70 4.57 -20.35
CA GLN A 641 -30.95 5.34 -20.36
C GLN A 641 -30.71 6.83 -20.05
N LEU A 642 -29.88 7.14 -19.06
CA LEU A 642 -29.53 8.53 -18.73
C LEU A 642 -28.86 9.24 -19.91
N ARG A 643 -27.94 8.57 -20.62
CA ARG A 643 -27.32 9.12 -21.83
C ARG A 643 -28.35 9.38 -22.95
N GLN A 644 -29.32 8.47 -23.14
CA GLN A 644 -30.40 8.69 -24.11
C GLN A 644 -31.26 9.90 -23.74
N MET A 645 -31.68 10.03 -22.46
CA MET A 645 -32.44 11.18 -21.99
C MET A 645 -31.65 12.49 -22.12
N GLN A 646 -30.35 12.48 -21.81
CA GLN A 646 -29.48 13.65 -21.95
C GLN A 646 -29.39 14.09 -23.42
N ASN A 647 -29.26 13.15 -24.36
CA ASN A 647 -29.25 13.46 -25.79
C ASN A 647 -30.59 14.06 -26.24
N GLN A 648 -31.71 13.55 -25.76
CA GLN A 648 -33.04 14.11 -26.03
C GLN A 648 -33.20 15.52 -25.46
N LEU A 649 -32.68 15.79 -24.26
CA LEU A 649 -32.66 17.13 -23.66
C LEU A 649 -31.82 18.11 -24.49
N ILE A 650 -30.63 17.68 -24.93
CA ILE A 650 -29.77 18.50 -25.81
C ILE A 650 -30.49 18.80 -27.14
N GLU A 651 -31.21 17.84 -27.72
CA GLU A 651 -32.01 18.08 -28.93
C GLU A 651 -33.18 19.03 -28.68
N ALA A 652 -33.88 18.89 -27.55
CA ALA A 652 -34.96 19.78 -27.15
C ALA A 652 -34.46 21.22 -26.90
N GLU A 653 -33.31 21.37 -26.26
CA GLU A 653 -32.66 22.66 -26.02
C GLU A 653 -32.19 23.31 -27.33
N LYS A 654 -31.63 22.50 -28.26
CA LYS A 654 -31.33 22.95 -29.63
C LYS A 654 -32.58 23.42 -30.38
N LEU A 655 -33.68 22.68 -30.30
CA LEU A 655 -34.96 23.05 -30.93
C LEU A 655 -35.56 24.32 -30.31
N SER A 656 -35.43 24.49 -29.00
CA SER A 656 -35.88 25.70 -28.29
C SER A 656 -35.05 26.93 -28.70
N ALA A 657 -33.72 26.81 -28.72
CA ALA A 657 -32.81 27.86 -29.20
C ALA A 657 -33.06 28.20 -30.68
N LEU A 658 -33.33 27.18 -31.52
CA LEU A 658 -33.74 27.37 -32.90
C LEU A 658 -35.07 28.12 -33.00
N GLY A 659 -36.03 27.80 -32.14
CA GLY A 659 -37.32 28.49 -32.06
C GLY A 659 -37.18 29.98 -31.73
N THR A 660 -36.31 30.35 -30.78
CA THR A 660 -36.04 31.74 -30.43
C THR A 660 -35.36 32.50 -31.58
N VAL A 661 -34.41 31.86 -32.26
CA VAL A 661 -33.71 32.45 -33.41
C VAL A 661 -34.64 32.64 -34.60
N VAL A 662 -35.49 31.65 -34.92
CA VAL A 662 -36.48 31.73 -36.01
C VAL A 662 -37.51 32.84 -35.74
N ALA A 663 -37.93 33.04 -34.49
CA ALA A 663 -38.83 34.13 -34.12
C ALA A 663 -38.19 35.52 -34.32
N GLY A 664 -36.92 35.69 -33.91
CA GLY A 664 -36.17 36.93 -34.15
C GLY A 664 -35.95 37.22 -35.63
N ILE A 665 -35.62 36.19 -36.41
CA ILE A 665 -35.42 36.29 -37.88
C ILE A 665 -36.71 36.69 -38.58
N SER A 666 -37.84 36.09 -38.19
CA SER A 666 -39.14 36.41 -38.78
C SER A 666 -39.45 37.90 -38.59
N HIS A 667 -39.16 38.46 -37.41
CA HIS A 667 -39.34 39.88 -37.15
C HIS A 667 -38.43 40.76 -38.04
N GLU A 668 -37.13 40.44 -38.12
CA GLU A 668 -36.17 41.20 -38.92
C GLU A 668 -36.35 41.05 -40.43
N MET A 669 -36.88 39.93 -40.92
CA MET A 669 -37.24 39.74 -42.34
C MET A 669 -38.55 40.46 -42.71
N ASN A 670 -39.52 40.48 -41.80
CA ASN A 670 -40.82 41.09 -42.07
C ASN A 670 -40.74 42.61 -42.22
N THR A 671 -39.82 43.28 -41.53
CA THR A 671 -39.64 44.75 -41.65
C THR A 671 -39.27 45.21 -43.07
N PRO A 672 -38.18 44.73 -43.71
CA PRO A 672 -37.86 45.12 -45.09
C PRO A 672 -38.89 44.62 -46.10
N VAL A 673 -39.45 43.41 -45.92
CA VAL A 673 -40.50 42.89 -46.81
C VAL A 673 -41.76 43.76 -46.74
N GLY A 674 -42.15 44.20 -45.55
CA GLY A 674 -43.25 45.15 -45.35
C GLY A 674 -43.00 46.48 -46.07
N ASN A 675 -41.79 47.03 -45.96
CA ASN A 675 -41.41 48.27 -46.65
C ASN A 675 -41.48 48.13 -48.18
N ILE A 676 -41.05 46.99 -48.73
CA ILE A 676 -41.18 46.68 -50.17
C ILE A 676 -42.66 46.69 -50.57
N LEU A 677 -43.51 46.00 -49.80
CA LEU A 677 -44.94 45.89 -50.09
C LEU A 677 -45.65 47.25 -50.03
N THR A 678 -45.36 48.05 -48.99
CA THR A 678 -45.91 49.40 -48.84
C THR A 678 -45.48 50.31 -49.99
N ALA A 679 -44.17 50.33 -50.31
CA ALA A 679 -43.64 51.16 -51.39
C ALA A 679 -44.21 50.79 -52.76
N THR A 680 -44.32 49.49 -53.06
CA THR A 680 -44.87 48.99 -54.34
C THR A 680 -46.37 49.23 -54.47
N THR A 681 -47.13 49.08 -53.39
CA THR A 681 -48.57 49.35 -53.38
C THR A 681 -48.86 50.84 -53.59
N ALA A 682 -48.09 51.71 -52.94
CA ALA A 682 -48.23 53.15 -53.09
C ALA A 682 -47.80 53.62 -54.50
N LEU A 683 -46.74 53.05 -55.07
CA LEU A 683 -46.35 53.24 -56.47
C LEU A 683 -47.48 52.86 -57.44
N GLN A 684 -48.15 51.73 -57.20
CA GLN A 684 -49.24 51.26 -58.05
C GLN A 684 -50.44 52.23 -58.01
N GLY A 685 -50.75 52.77 -56.83
CA GLY A 685 -51.77 53.82 -56.68
C GLY A 685 -51.39 55.13 -57.36
N ASP A 686 -50.13 55.53 -57.27
CA ASP A 686 -49.60 56.74 -57.91
C ASP A 686 -49.72 56.64 -59.44
N VAL A 687 -49.32 55.49 -60.01
CA VAL A 687 -49.44 55.19 -61.45
C VAL A 687 -50.90 55.22 -61.91
N ALA A 688 -51.83 54.62 -61.15
CA ALA A 688 -53.25 54.64 -61.48
C ALA A 688 -53.83 56.07 -61.48
N THR A 689 -53.38 56.90 -60.54
CA THR A 689 -53.78 58.31 -60.44
C THR A 689 -53.29 59.13 -61.62
N ILE A 690 -52.02 58.96 -62.01
CA ILE A 690 -51.44 59.59 -63.21
C ILE A 690 -52.22 59.18 -64.46
N ALA A 691 -52.52 57.88 -64.62
CA ALA A 691 -53.27 57.37 -65.76
C ALA A 691 -54.67 57.97 -65.87
N GLY A 692 -55.38 58.12 -64.74
CA GLY A 692 -56.69 58.77 -64.68
C GLY A 692 -56.65 60.26 -65.03
N GLN A 693 -55.67 61.00 -64.51
CA GLN A 693 -55.49 62.42 -64.79
C GLN A 693 -55.07 62.68 -66.26
N LEU A 694 -54.28 61.77 -66.83
CA LEU A 694 -53.89 61.79 -68.24
C LEU A 694 -55.10 61.55 -69.15
N ALA A 695 -55.92 60.55 -68.85
CA ALA A 695 -57.14 60.24 -69.60
C ALA A 695 -58.20 61.37 -69.52
N GLY A 696 -58.26 62.07 -68.38
CA GLY A 696 -59.14 63.23 -68.19
C GLY A 696 -58.63 64.55 -68.77
N GLY A 697 -57.40 64.60 -69.32
CA GLY A 697 -56.82 65.82 -69.89
C GLY A 697 -56.43 66.92 -68.89
N ILE A 698 -56.31 66.58 -67.59
CA ILE A 698 -56.12 67.54 -66.48
C ILE A 698 -54.70 67.49 -65.89
N LEU A 699 -53.83 66.64 -66.42
CA LEU A 699 -52.47 66.44 -65.90
C LEU A 699 -51.55 67.61 -66.25
N SER A 700 -51.10 68.36 -65.24
CA SER A 700 -50.12 69.43 -65.42
C SER A 700 -48.67 68.92 -65.37
N ARG A 701 -47.74 69.65 -66.00
CA ARG A 701 -46.30 69.32 -65.98
C ARG A 701 -45.74 69.31 -64.56
N THR A 702 -46.23 70.20 -63.69
CA THR A 702 -45.81 70.30 -62.28
C THR A 702 -46.32 69.11 -61.46
N THR A 703 -47.57 68.70 -61.68
CA THR A 703 -48.18 67.53 -61.03
C THR A 703 -47.46 66.24 -61.45
N LEU A 704 -47.16 66.09 -62.74
CA LEU A 704 -46.40 64.95 -63.25
C LEU A 704 -44.98 64.88 -62.64
N ALA A 705 -44.29 66.02 -62.50
CA ALA A 705 -42.96 66.05 -61.90
C ALA A 705 -42.98 65.60 -60.43
N ALA A 706 -43.99 66.02 -59.66
CA ALA A 706 -44.18 65.61 -58.27
C ALA A 706 -44.44 64.09 -58.14
N HIS A 707 -45.31 63.54 -58.99
CA HIS A 707 -45.57 62.10 -59.02
C HIS A 707 -44.32 61.29 -59.40
N LEU A 708 -43.55 61.74 -60.41
CA LEU A 708 -42.29 61.10 -60.79
C LEU A 708 -41.26 61.12 -59.65
N GLN A 709 -41.18 62.20 -58.89
CA GLN A 709 -40.26 62.32 -57.76
C GLN A 709 -40.67 61.40 -56.60
N ASN A 710 -41.97 61.34 -56.28
CA ASN A 710 -42.49 60.42 -55.25
C ASN A 710 -42.28 58.96 -55.66
N SER A 711 -42.55 58.64 -56.93
CA SER A 711 -42.31 57.31 -57.48
C SER A 711 -40.83 56.91 -57.40
N ALA A 712 -39.90 57.82 -57.72
CA ALA A 712 -38.47 57.56 -57.58
C ALA A 712 -38.05 57.26 -56.12
N GLN A 713 -38.60 58.01 -55.15
CA GLN A 713 -38.31 57.77 -53.72
C GLN A 713 -38.85 56.42 -53.23
N MET A 714 -40.05 56.03 -53.68
CA MET A 714 -40.63 54.73 -53.33
C MET A 714 -39.88 53.57 -53.97
N LEU A 715 -39.42 53.73 -55.21
CA LEU A 715 -38.59 52.72 -55.89
C LEU A 715 -37.27 52.52 -55.14
N ASP A 716 -36.62 53.62 -54.72
CA ASP A 716 -35.37 53.58 -53.95
C ASP A 716 -35.55 52.92 -52.57
N LEU A 717 -36.67 53.16 -51.89
CA LEU A 717 -37.01 52.46 -50.64
C LEU A 717 -37.22 50.96 -50.86
N ALA A 718 -37.90 50.57 -51.94
CA ALA A 718 -38.13 49.17 -52.29
C ALA A 718 -36.83 48.44 -52.63
N VAL A 719 -35.95 49.06 -53.44
CA VAL A 719 -34.66 48.48 -53.84
C VAL A 719 -33.74 48.29 -52.63
N ARG A 720 -33.61 49.30 -51.76
CA ARG A 720 -32.78 49.18 -50.54
C ARG A 720 -33.30 48.10 -49.59
N SER A 721 -34.61 48.05 -49.40
CA SER A 721 -35.24 47.04 -48.55
C SER A 721 -35.04 45.63 -49.12
N ALA A 722 -35.12 45.45 -50.46
CA ALA A 722 -34.85 44.18 -51.12
C ALA A 722 -33.38 43.74 -50.98
N GLN A 723 -32.44 44.68 -51.12
CA GLN A 723 -31.01 44.41 -50.90
C GLN A 723 -30.75 43.96 -49.46
N GLN A 724 -31.39 44.60 -48.48
CA GLN A 724 -31.30 44.22 -47.07
C GLN A 724 -31.88 42.82 -46.81
N THR A 725 -33.01 42.47 -47.43
CA THR A 725 -33.59 41.12 -47.35
C THR A 725 -32.61 40.06 -47.92
N VAL A 726 -31.97 40.33 -49.06
CA VAL A 726 -30.99 39.42 -49.67
C VAL A 726 -29.76 39.24 -48.76
N GLN A 727 -29.27 40.32 -48.14
CA GLN A 727 -28.15 40.25 -47.20
C GLN A 727 -28.50 39.40 -45.96
N LEU A 728 -29.69 39.59 -45.38
CA LEU A 728 -30.16 38.80 -44.23
C LEU A 728 -30.25 37.29 -44.59
N ILE A 729 -30.78 36.97 -45.77
CA ILE A 729 -30.87 35.58 -46.26
C ILE A 729 -29.46 34.98 -46.44
N ASN A 730 -28.52 35.73 -47.00
CA ASN A 730 -27.16 35.24 -47.21
C ASN A 730 -26.39 35.05 -45.89
N ASN A 731 -26.53 35.97 -44.94
CA ASN A 731 -25.95 35.83 -43.60
C ASN A 731 -26.55 34.62 -42.86
N PHE A 732 -27.86 34.39 -43.00
CA PHE A 732 -28.51 33.22 -42.43
C PHE A 732 -28.03 31.91 -43.09
N LYS A 733 -27.88 31.90 -44.42
CA LYS A 733 -27.31 30.78 -45.16
C LYS A 733 -25.91 30.41 -44.63
N GLN A 734 -25.08 31.41 -44.32
CA GLN A 734 -23.75 31.21 -43.74
C GLN A 734 -23.79 30.56 -42.35
N VAL A 735 -24.71 31.01 -41.47
CA VAL A 735 -24.90 30.43 -40.13
C VAL A 735 -25.40 28.98 -40.21
N ALA A 736 -26.29 28.68 -41.17
CA ALA A 736 -26.77 27.33 -41.41
C ALA A 736 -25.67 26.42 -42.02
N THR A 737 -24.84 26.92 -42.93
CA THR A 737 -23.72 26.13 -43.52
C THR A 737 -22.54 25.93 -42.57
N ALA A 738 -22.39 26.75 -41.52
CA ALA A 738 -21.35 26.56 -40.49
C ALA A 738 -21.51 25.26 -39.67
N GLN A 739 -22.62 24.52 -39.84
CA GLN A 739 -22.85 23.22 -39.19
C GLN A 739 -22.22 22.02 -39.92
N ILE A 740 -21.58 22.21 -41.07
CA ILE A 740 -20.94 21.12 -41.83
C ILE A 740 -19.45 21.45 -41.97
N ALA A 741 -18.66 21.15 -40.93
CA ALA A 741 -17.23 20.99 -41.08
C ALA A 741 -17.00 19.74 -41.95
N GLU A 742 -16.82 19.97 -43.25
CA GLU A 742 -16.51 18.93 -44.23
C GLU A 742 -15.34 18.07 -43.79
N GLN A 743 -15.41 16.78 -44.16
CA GLN A 743 -14.47 15.71 -43.83
C GLN A 743 -13.01 16.16 -43.70
N ARG A 744 -12.36 15.70 -42.63
CA ARG A 744 -10.92 15.78 -42.49
C ARG A 744 -10.26 15.08 -43.68
N ARG A 745 -9.35 15.77 -44.35
CA ARG A 745 -8.58 15.25 -45.48
C ARG A 745 -7.20 15.88 -45.55
N HIS A 746 -6.32 15.23 -46.29
CA HIS A 746 -5.04 15.83 -46.66
C HIS A 746 -5.26 16.90 -47.74
N PHE A 747 -4.68 18.10 -47.56
CA PHE A 747 -4.76 19.20 -48.53
C PHE A 747 -3.52 20.10 -48.47
N SER A 748 -3.29 20.86 -49.54
CA SER A 748 -2.23 21.89 -49.61
C SER A 748 -2.74 23.22 -49.05
N LEU A 749 -2.10 23.72 -47.99
CA LEU A 749 -2.43 25.03 -47.42
C LEU A 749 -2.19 26.15 -48.43
N ASN A 750 -1.12 26.04 -49.22
CA ASN A 750 -0.74 27.04 -50.21
C ASN A 750 -1.84 27.23 -51.26
N GLU A 751 -2.36 26.12 -51.81
CA GLU A 751 -3.46 26.17 -52.80
C GLU A 751 -4.73 26.79 -52.20
N LEU A 752 -5.06 26.43 -50.94
CA LEU A 752 -6.24 26.96 -50.26
C LEU A 752 -6.12 28.47 -50.02
N VAL A 753 -4.98 28.93 -49.50
CA VAL A 753 -4.72 30.35 -49.24
C VAL A 753 -4.70 31.13 -50.55
N GLU A 754 -4.04 30.61 -51.58
CA GLU A 754 -3.99 31.23 -52.90
C GLU A 754 -5.39 31.38 -53.51
N GLN A 755 -6.23 30.35 -53.43
CA GLN A 755 -7.62 30.42 -53.86
C GLN A 755 -8.40 31.53 -53.14
N LYS A 756 -8.19 31.71 -51.83
CA LYS A 756 -8.86 32.77 -51.05
C LYS A 756 -8.33 34.16 -51.36
N VAL A 757 -7.03 34.31 -51.58
CA VAL A 757 -6.42 35.58 -51.99
C VAL A 757 -6.90 35.99 -53.39
N GLN A 758 -6.94 35.05 -54.35
CA GLN A 758 -7.46 35.26 -55.71
C GLN A 758 -8.92 35.71 -55.71
N ALA A 759 -9.77 35.13 -54.85
CA ALA A 759 -11.16 35.55 -54.72
C ALA A 759 -11.33 36.99 -54.22
N MET A 760 -10.36 37.52 -53.47
CA MET A 760 -10.41 38.86 -52.87
C MET A 760 -9.65 39.93 -53.67
N LEU A 761 -8.83 39.53 -54.64
CA LEU A 761 -8.00 40.42 -55.46
C LEU A 761 -8.78 41.58 -56.11
N PRO A 762 -9.95 41.36 -56.75
CA PRO A 762 -10.72 42.46 -57.35
C PRO A 762 -11.17 43.52 -56.33
N ILE A 763 -11.49 43.10 -55.10
CA ILE A 763 -11.88 44.00 -54.01
C ILE A 763 -10.67 44.80 -53.54
N PHE A 764 -9.53 44.13 -53.35
CA PHE A 764 -8.29 44.77 -52.96
C PHE A 764 -7.79 45.77 -54.02
N GLU A 765 -7.88 45.45 -55.31
CA GLU A 765 -7.54 46.35 -56.42
C GLU A 765 -8.45 47.59 -56.45
N THR A 766 -9.77 47.41 -56.29
CA THR A 766 -10.73 48.53 -56.22
C THR A 766 -10.41 49.47 -55.06
N LEU A 767 -9.89 48.93 -53.96
CA LEU A 767 -9.49 49.68 -52.77
C LEU A 767 -8.03 50.16 -52.78
N SER A 768 -7.28 49.95 -53.88
CA SER A 768 -5.84 50.28 -53.98
C SER A 768 -4.98 49.63 -52.89
N LEU A 769 -5.31 48.40 -52.50
CA LEU A 769 -4.61 47.59 -51.50
C LEU A 769 -3.73 46.52 -52.17
N THR A 770 -2.56 46.27 -51.60
CA THR A 770 -1.63 45.22 -52.06
C THR A 770 -1.68 44.02 -51.12
N VAL A 771 -1.77 42.81 -51.68
CA VAL A 771 -1.72 41.55 -50.91
C VAL A 771 -0.45 40.79 -51.27
N GLN A 772 0.38 40.48 -50.27
CA GLN A 772 1.58 39.65 -50.44
C GLN A 772 1.37 38.29 -49.79
N ASN A 773 1.31 37.26 -50.62
CA ASN A 773 1.35 35.87 -50.18
C ASN A 773 2.81 35.40 -50.07
N GLN A 774 3.31 35.21 -48.84
CA GLN A 774 4.70 34.84 -48.56
C GLN A 774 4.85 33.38 -48.10
N LEU A 775 3.95 32.50 -48.55
CA LEU A 775 4.06 31.06 -48.30
C LEU A 775 5.15 30.46 -49.23
N LEU A 776 6.38 30.35 -48.72
CA LEU A 776 7.59 29.98 -49.50
C LEU A 776 7.70 28.49 -49.86
N ALA A 777 7.10 27.60 -49.06
CA ALA A 777 7.15 26.15 -49.26
C ALA A 777 5.74 25.53 -49.26
N PRO A 778 5.48 24.44 -50.00
CA PRO A 778 4.20 23.73 -49.95
C PRO A 778 4.01 23.06 -48.59
N ILE A 779 2.99 23.49 -47.85
CA ILE A 779 2.64 22.95 -46.52
C ILE A 779 1.44 22.01 -46.67
N GLY A 780 1.67 20.71 -46.46
CA GLY A 780 0.62 19.70 -46.42
C GLY A 780 -0.03 19.62 -45.04
N CYS A 781 -1.36 19.67 -44.98
CA CYS A 781 -2.13 19.56 -43.74
C CYS A 781 -3.12 18.39 -43.83
N ASP A 782 -3.21 17.59 -42.77
CA ASP A 782 -4.30 16.63 -42.56
C ASP A 782 -5.30 17.20 -41.54
N SER A 783 -6.25 17.98 -42.05
CA SER A 783 -7.18 18.76 -41.23
C SER A 783 -8.47 19.04 -41.99
N PHE A 784 -9.22 20.08 -41.60
CA PHE A 784 -10.52 20.45 -42.16
C PHE A 784 -10.36 21.68 -43.08
N PRO A 785 -10.22 21.50 -44.41
CA PRO A 785 -9.91 22.60 -45.33
C PRO A 785 -11.00 23.69 -45.35
N ALA A 786 -12.27 23.31 -45.17
CA ALA A 786 -13.38 24.26 -45.11
C ALA A 786 -13.26 25.21 -43.91
N ALA A 787 -12.90 24.69 -42.73
CA ALA A 787 -12.72 25.49 -41.52
C ALA A 787 -11.52 26.44 -41.63
N VAL A 788 -10.38 25.95 -42.13
CA VAL A 788 -9.19 26.79 -42.37
C VAL A 788 -9.49 27.86 -43.42
N GLY A 789 -10.15 27.49 -44.52
CA GLY A 789 -10.51 28.43 -45.60
C GLY A 789 -11.52 29.49 -45.17
N GLN A 790 -12.42 29.16 -44.23
CA GLN A 790 -13.36 30.11 -43.64
C GLN A 790 -12.65 31.13 -42.77
N ILE A 791 -11.71 30.70 -41.91
CA ILE A 791 -10.91 31.61 -41.07
C ILE A 791 -10.11 32.56 -41.97
N VAL A 792 -9.38 32.04 -42.95
CA VAL A 792 -8.57 32.85 -43.89
C VAL A 792 -9.44 33.86 -44.65
N GLY A 793 -10.57 33.42 -45.21
CA GLY A 793 -11.49 34.29 -45.93
C GLY A 793 -12.04 35.42 -45.05
N GLN A 794 -12.45 35.10 -43.83
CA GLN A 794 -13.01 36.10 -42.90
C GLN A 794 -11.96 37.13 -42.47
N LEU A 795 -10.73 36.70 -42.22
CA LEU A 795 -9.64 37.61 -41.86
C LEU A 795 -9.28 38.55 -43.03
N LEU A 796 -9.16 38.04 -44.26
CA LEU A 796 -8.92 38.86 -45.45
C LEU A 796 -10.06 39.86 -45.69
N GLN A 797 -11.31 39.43 -45.49
CA GLN A 797 -12.48 40.30 -45.61
C GLN A 797 -12.47 41.41 -44.55
N ASN A 798 -12.11 41.09 -43.31
CA ASN A 798 -11.97 42.08 -42.24
C ASN A 798 -10.87 43.10 -42.57
N CYS A 799 -9.75 42.68 -43.17
CA CYS A 799 -8.73 43.60 -43.65
C CYS A 799 -9.30 44.58 -44.69
N ALA A 800 -10.00 44.08 -45.71
CA ALA A 800 -10.59 44.92 -46.75
C ALA A 800 -11.66 45.89 -46.22
N GLN A 801 -12.51 45.43 -45.29
CA GLN A 801 -13.66 46.20 -44.82
C GLN A 801 -13.36 47.17 -43.67
N HIS A 802 -12.40 46.83 -42.81
CA HIS A 802 -12.22 47.52 -41.54
C HIS A 802 -10.81 48.10 -41.35
N ALA A 803 -9.77 47.50 -41.91
CA ALA A 803 -8.40 47.94 -41.63
C ALA A 803 -8.05 49.29 -42.31
N PHE A 804 -8.66 49.61 -43.46
CA PHE A 804 -8.24 50.74 -44.31
C PHE A 804 -9.27 51.87 -44.47
N VAL A 805 -10.29 51.96 -43.59
CA VAL A 805 -11.41 52.92 -43.70
C VAL A 805 -10.97 54.41 -43.80
N LYS A 806 -9.75 54.76 -43.37
CA LYS A 806 -9.20 56.13 -43.40
C LYS A 806 -7.87 56.27 -44.18
N ARG A 807 -7.46 55.27 -44.95
CA ARG A 807 -6.20 55.27 -45.73
C ARG A 807 -6.48 54.93 -47.18
N SER A 808 -5.79 55.61 -48.11
CA SER A 808 -5.95 55.42 -49.55
C SER A 808 -5.11 54.27 -50.12
N ASN A 809 -4.02 53.88 -49.44
CA ASN A 809 -3.15 52.77 -49.83
C ASN A 809 -2.84 51.90 -48.59
N GLY A 810 -2.65 50.60 -48.80
CA GLY A 810 -2.41 49.63 -47.73
C GLY A 810 -1.84 48.31 -48.21
N GLN A 811 -1.30 47.53 -47.27
CA GLN A 811 -0.65 46.25 -47.50
C GLN A 811 -1.21 45.21 -46.54
N VAL A 812 -1.51 44.03 -47.08
CA VAL A 812 -1.86 42.82 -46.34
C VAL A 812 -0.82 41.76 -46.65
N VAL A 813 -0.30 41.10 -45.62
CA VAL A 813 0.72 40.05 -45.72
C VAL A 813 0.17 38.76 -45.14
N VAL A 814 0.26 37.67 -45.90
CA VAL A 814 -0.10 36.31 -45.46
C VAL A 814 1.18 35.48 -45.36
N GLN A 815 1.46 34.93 -44.18
CA GLN A 815 2.66 34.15 -43.87
C GLN A 815 2.28 32.89 -43.13
N ALA A 816 3.02 31.80 -43.36
CA ALA A 816 2.90 30.57 -42.61
C ALA A 816 4.27 30.07 -42.14
N LEU A 817 4.36 29.64 -40.88
CA LEU A 817 5.54 29.04 -40.28
C LEU A 817 5.17 27.67 -39.72
N VAL A 818 6.07 26.70 -39.84
CA VAL A 818 5.90 25.35 -39.27
C VAL A 818 7.03 25.10 -38.29
N GLU A 819 6.68 24.90 -37.01
CA GLU A 819 7.61 24.58 -35.92
C GLU A 819 7.09 23.35 -35.18
N GLU A 820 7.94 22.35 -34.94
CA GLU A 820 7.64 21.18 -34.09
C GLU A 820 6.28 20.49 -34.36
N LYS A 821 5.88 20.40 -35.65
CA LYS A 821 4.59 19.84 -36.14
C LYS A 821 3.35 20.71 -35.90
N GLN A 822 3.53 21.96 -35.49
CA GLN A 822 2.47 22.97 -35.47
C GLN A 822 2.64 23.97 -36.61
N LEU A 823 1.52 24.36 -37.20
CA LEU A 823 1.37 25.40 -38.20
C LEU A 823 0.94 26.70 -37.49
N GLN A 824 1.69 27.77 -37.72
CA GLN A 824 1.29 29.13 -37.41
C GLN A 824 1.01 29.88 -38.71
N LEU A 825 -0.25 30.22 -38.97
CA LEU A 825 -0.69 31.01 -40.12
C LEU A 825 -1.04 32.42 -39.65
N SER A 826 -0.30 33.41 -40.12
CA SER A 826 -0.46 34.82 -39.75
C SER A 826 -0.96 35.65 -40.94
N ILE A 827 -1.97 36.49 -40.68
CA ILE A 827 -2.47 37.51 -41.62
C ILE A 827 -2.28 38.87 -40.96
N SER A 828 -1.46 39.70 -41.57
CA SER A 828 -1.06 41.01 -41.06
C SER A 828 -1.49 42.13 -42.00
N ASP A 829 -2.00 43.23 -41.45
CA ASP A 829 -2.32 44.47 -42.18
C ASP A 829 -1.56 45.65 -41.59
N ASN A 830 -1.27 46.66 -42.41
CA ASN A 830 -0.73 47.96 -41.97
C ASN A 830 -1.81 49.05 -41.87
N GLY A 831 -3.02 48.67 -41.45
CA GLY A 831 -4.19 49.53 -41.36
C GLY A 831 -4.25 50.41 -40.12
N CYS A 832 -5.47 50.75 -39.69
CA CYS A 832 -5.71 51.62 -38.53
C CYS A 832 -5.42 50.97 -37.17
N GLY A 833 -5.22 49.65 -37.12
CA GLY A 833 -5.01 48.90 -35.88
C GLY A 833 -6.18 48.99 -34.90
N MET A 834 -5.98 48.43 -33.70
CA MET A 834 -6.98 48.36 -32.62
C MET A 834 -6.41 48.88 -31.30
N THR A 835 -7.24 49.57 -30.52
CA THR A 835 -6.94 49.94 -29.13
C THR A 835 -6.94 48.72 -28.21
N THR A 836 -6.28 48.81 -27.05
CA THR A 836 -6.25 47.72 -26.05
C THR A 836 -7.65 47.26 -25.64
N ALA A 837 -8.61 48.20 -25.51
CA ALA A 837 -10.00 47.89 -25.18
C ALA A 837 -10.73 47.12 -26.30
N GLN A 838 -10.40 47.41 -27.57
CA GLN A 838 -10.96 46.69 -28.72
C GLN A 838 -10.36 45.28 -28.83
N GLN A 839 -9.07 45.10 -28.57
CA GLN A 839 -8.39 43.80 -28.64
C GLN A 839 -8.95 42.80 -27.64
N ILE A 840 -9.29 43.24 -26.43
CA ILE A 840 -9.90 42.38 -25.38
C ILE A 840 -11.27 41.84 -25.85
N ARG A 841 -12.04 42.66 -26.57
CA ARG A 841 -13.43 42.37 -26.94
C ARG A 841 -13.61 41.89 -28.37
N VAL A 842 -12.54 41.84 -29.16
CA VAL A 842 -12.63 41.58 -30.62
C VAL A 842 -13.20 40.19 -30.95
N PHE A 843 -13.15 39.27 -29.99
CA PHE A 843 -13.71 37.92 -30.10
C PHE A 843 -15.05 37.76 -29.37
N ASP A 844 -15.60 38.82 -28.77
CA ASP A 844 -16.92 38.79 -28.15
C ASP A 844 -18.02 38.75 -29.23
N PRO A 845 -19.05 37.89 -29.08
CA PRO A 845 -20.19 37.88 -29.99
C PRO A 845 -20.85 39.27 -30.11
N PHE A 846 -21.16 39.67 -31.35
CA PHE A 846 -21.83 40.93 -31.70
C PHE A 846 -21.00 42.20 -31.42
N PHE A 847 -19.72 42.06 -31.06
CA PHE A 847 -18.83 43.19 -30.95
C PHE A 847 -18.31 43.61 -32.34
N SER A 848 -18.53 44.89 -32.69
CA SER A 848 -17.97 45.51 -33.90
C SER A 848 -17.46 46.91 -33.57
N ALA A 849 -16.26 47.24 -34.06
CA ALA A 849 -15.68 48.57 -33.94
C ALA A 849 -16.42 49.63 -34.79
N ASN A 850 -17.25 49.20 -35.75
CA ASN A 850 -18.05 50.07 -36.60
C ASN A 850 -19.37 49.36 -36.98
N MET A 851 -20.45 49.66 -36.25
CA MET A 851 -21.75 48.95 -36.37
C MET A 851 -22.48 49.15 -37.70
N SER A 852 -22.06 50.10 -38.53
CA SER A 852 -22.71 50.38 -39.82
C SER A 852 -22.47 49.31 -40.88
N ASN A 853 -21.44 48.46 -40.75
CA ASN A 853 -20.97 47.58 -41.83
C ASN A 853 -20.63 46.12 -41.43
N GLY A 854 -21.03 45.62 -40.26
CA GLY A 854 -20.71 44.23 -39.88
C GLY A 854 -21.54 43.66 -38.72
N THR A 855 -21.73 42.33 -38.73
CA THR A 855 -22.59 41.58 -37.78
C THR A 855 -21.92 41.26 -36.44
N GLY A 856 -20.59 41.46 -36.31
CA GLY A 856 -19.83 41.15 -35.10
C GLY A 856 -19.74 39.64 -34.78
N LEU A 857 -20.11 38.75 -35.71
CA LEU A 857 -20.11 37.29 -35.51
C LEU A 857 -18.89 36.59 -36.13
N GLY A 858 -18.20 37.22 -37.09
CA GLY A 858 -17.12 36.58 -37.86
C GLY A 858 -15.94 36.10 -37.02
N LEU A 859 -15.34 36.98 -36.20
CA LEU A 859 -14.18 36.64 -35.36
C LEU A 859 -14.51 35.65 -34.22
N PRO A 860 -15.66 35.76 -33.51
CA PRO A 860 -16.11 34.72 -32.57
C PRO A 860 -16.26 33.34 -33.21
N ILE A 861 -16.77 33.27 -34.46
CA ILE A 861 -16.85 32.01 -35.22
C ILE A 861 -15.45 31.48 -35.53
N CYS A 862 -14.53 32.34 -35.99
CA CYS A 862 -13.15 31.94 -36.27
C CYS A 862 -12.43 31.39 -35.03
N LYS A 863 -12.60 32.02 -33.86
CA LYS A 863 -12.03 31.55 -32.60
C LYS A 863 -12.57 30.17 -32.19
N ARG A 864 -13.87 29.94 -32.40
CA ARG A 864 -14.51 28.63 -32.14
C ARG A 864 -14.05 27.55 -33.11
N LEU A 865 -13.85 27.87 -34.39
CA LEU A 865 -13.32 26.92 -35.36
C LEU A 865 -11.87 26.56 -35.04
N ALA A 866 -11.05 27.53 -34.64
CA ALA A 866 -9.66 27.30 -34.24
C ALA A 866 -9.56 26.34 -33.05
N SER A 867 -10.26 26.60 -31.95
CA SER A 867 -10.18 25.76 -30.74
C SER A 867 -11.03 24.50 -30.80
N GLY A 868 -12.24 24.56 -31.37
CA GLY A 868 -13.20 23.47 -31.36
C GLY A 868 -13.05 22.45 -32.49
N VAL A 869 -12.56 22.87 -33.67
CA VAL A 869 -12.46 21.99 -34.85
C VAL A 869 -11.00 21.69 -35.21
N LEU A 870 -10.13 22.69 -35.18
CA LEU A 870 -8.74 22.55 -35.60
C LEU A 870 -7.81 22.10 -34.47
N GLY A 871 -8.27 22.12 -33.21
CA GLY A 871 -7.45 21.77 -32.04
C GLY A 871 -6.32 22.77 -31.77
N GLY A 872 -6.54 24.04 -32.12
CA GLY A 872 -5.58 25.12 -32.08
C GLY A 872 -6.10 26.38 -31.38
N GLU A 873 -5.49 27.53 -31.67
CA GLU A 873 -5.89 28.82 -31.11
C GLU A 873 -5.79 29.93 -32.17
N LEU A 874 -6.66 30.94 -32.06
CA LEU A 874 -6.59 32.17 -32.84
C LEU A 874 -6.31 33.34 -31.91
N THR A 875 -5.17 33.99 -32.10
CA THR A 875 -4.72 35.15 -31.32
C THR A 875 -4.63 36.40 -32.19
N VAL A 876 -4.53 37.56 -31.54
CA VAL A 876 -4.39 38.86 -32.20
C VAL A 876 -3.35 39.71 -31.50
N SER A 877 -2.52 40.38 -32.28
CA SER A 877 -1.59 41.43 -31.85
C SER A 877 -1.85 42.66 -32.71
N SER A 878 -2.14 43.81 -32.10
CA SER A 878 -2.48 45.01 -32.85
C SER A 878 -1.98 46.26 -32.13
N GLN A 879 -1.66 47.30 -32.90
CA GLN A 879 -1.30 48.61 -32.38
C GLN A 879 -2.03 49.69 -33.17
N ALA A 880 -2.75 50.55 -32.46
CA ALA A 880 -3.51 51.65 -33.07
C ALA A 880 -2.59 52.54 -33.93
N GLY A 881 -3.00 52.75 -35.18
CA GLY A 881 -2.28 53.52 -36.20
C GLY A 881 -1.19 52.76 -36.96
N VAL A 882 -0.81 51.56 -36.52
CA VAL A 882 0.25 50.75 -37.14
C VAL A 882 -0.32 49.59 -37.96
N GLY A 883 -1.25 48.83 -37.39
CA GLY A 883 -1.81 47.65 -38.06
C GLY A 883 -2.24 46.55 -37.09
N SER A 884 -2.71 45.42 -37.64
CA SER A 884 -3.12 44.24 -36.85
C SER A 884 -2.55 42.97 -37.45
N THR A 885 -2.24 41.99 -36.61
CA THR A 885 -1.81 40.65 -36.99
C THR A 885 -2.67 39.63 -36.26
N PHE A 886 -3.33 38.77 -37.02
CA PHE A 886 -4.06 37.62 -36.50
C PHE A 886 -3.27 36.35 -36.79
N THR A 887 -3.04 35.53 -35.75
CA THR A 887 -2.24 34.31 -35.85
C THR A 887 -3.09 33.10 -35.46
N LEU A 888 -3.27 32.19 -36.40
CA LEU A 888 -3.88 30.88 -36.20
C LEU A 888 -2.76 29.85 -35.94
N THR A 889 -2.73 29.30 -34.73
CA THR A 889 -1.82 28.19 -34.36
C THR A 889 -2.61 26.90 -34.34
N MET A 890 -2.23 25.89 -35.12
CA MET A 890 -2.92 24.59 -35.19
C MET A 890 -1.94 23.44 -35.47
N PRO A 891 -2.19 22.21 -35.03
CA PRO A 891 -1.39 21.06 -35.44
C PRO A 891 -1.53 20.77 -36.94
N LEU A 892 -0.45 20.32 -37.59
CA LEU A 892 -0.50 19.86 -38.99
C LEU A 892 -1.45 18.67 -39.21
N VAL A 893 -1.70 17.92 -38.14
CA VAL A 893 -2.58 16.76 -38.07
C VAL A 893 -3.63 17.07 -37.02
N ALA A 894 -4.87 17.38 -37.44
CA ALA A 894 -5.94 17.71 -36.50
C ALA A 894 -6.25 16.51 -35.56
N PRO A 895 -6.64 16.74 -34.30
CA PRO A 895 -7.10 15.65 -33.43
C PRO A 895 -8.32 14.97 -34.05
N GLY A 896 -8.35 13.63 -34.03
CA GLY A 896 -9.52 12.89 -34.52
C GLY A 896 -10.74 13.26 -33.68
N TYR A 897 -11.82 13.71 -34.32
CA TYR A 897 -13.12 13.80 -33.67
C TYR A 897 -13.43 12.39 -33.14
N ARG A 898 -13.39 12.18 -31.82
CA ARG A 898 -13.96 10.99 -31.21
C ARG A 898 -15.46 11.06 -31.45
N THR A 899 -15.92 10.50 -32.57
CA THR A 899 -17.26 9.93 -32.61
C THR A 899 -17.24 8.84 -31.57
N HIS A 900 -17.90 9.08 -30.44
CA HIS A 900 -18.22 8.06 -29.46
C HIS A 900 -19.00 6.96 -30.18
N SER A 901 -18.30 5.89 -30.57
CA SER A 901 -18.87 4.59 -30.88
C SER A 901 -18.76 3.71 -29.64
#